data_AF-A0A940TGZ9-F1
#
_entry.id   AF-A0A940TGZ9-F1
#
_cell.length_a   1.000
_cell.length_b   1.000
_cell.length_c   1.000
_cell.angle_alpha   90.00
_cell.angle_beta   90.00
_cell.angle_gamma   90.00
#
_symmetry.space_group_name_H-M   'P 1'
#
loop_
_entity.id
_entity.type
_entity.pdbx_description
1 polymer ?
#
loop_
_entity_poly.entity_id
_entity_poly.type
_entity_poly.pdbx_seq_one_letter_code
_entity_poly.pdbx_strand_id
1 'polypeptide(L)'
;MKHALRKYLSPCGSALFMVVSTMAALIVLVTAMYMSVVTSGQVQFASFDQEQAYVTSTSVSDIITAYISNSSNSKTATMAKINSLKVGESISTNGNDFISLSPSGTKQDSNIGAYDVDITRINDETVSGSTCQVYDIAVTVKNNGIIETTHMFVRSSPSTPNQMEVIDRFFTNTGYLPNDVWISSVTTDSTLYCDNEYTVFSKDRFASGDGDVILNMDIVCAGAALFNDQTTLKAADKPLTWVFGNTLTIGSSCTMSNFDLSGTSSEHGRILVGGDLVLEGNRTFPAFTDVYVEGNLYIKGYMKFDGKLCVGKDVIFVYEKNPWADGGKDWWSSASDMYVNGNITAEPGTEVRFNPGENKGSWADDYAKIDEEINARIGSSVFPKWQAETSGLPTEDIIFQSYDSAGEGVVGKYVHYIGEDCVIGKVRDSYDGTGATANLTIIIDTGDDPDGVRTLSVSPNCDSVGVSNTFMWYPEASPSGGKTITVLTVGRGTLVIDVPDGITYQASDQEFFGDLSWFMMAGGSIETTDSGAVYFSRNGSLSPNSSSVIHNNGLILEQADGTCKYKKIDGSDYYTCESHGGSYEEYNVKKVEDGLRDTLCEGRILKYKVDDYFATSAGARARSEIGDYYDSYYGPTLNGSSGYSTECYYPTVNIFVISVLENADIQFGCKKVDNTSIMENVYFGYVYAPYMTYISIGSGGGLKTVGGIIVSDMALSGAYEYIFAQPEHTISQISGENMEPLHPSGSRTWRVHGY
;
A
#
# COMPACT_ATOMS: atom_id res chain seq x y z
N MET A 1 18.03 65.75 -2.62
CA MET A 1 16.65 65.76 -3.18
C MET A 1 15.96 67.13 -3.15
N LYS A 2 15.83 67.82 -2.00
CA LYS A 2 15.16 69.15 -1.94
C LYS A 2 15.80 70.24 -2.83
N HIS A 3 17.09 70.14 -3.13
CA HIS A 3 17.79 71.10 -3.99
C HIS A 3 17.67 70.80 -5.50
N ALA A 4 17.35 69.55 -5.88
CA ALA A 4 17.17 69.12 -7.27
C ALA A 4 15.75 69.44 -7.78
N LEU A 5 14.74 69.34 -6.90
CA LEU A 5 13.33 69.65 -7.22
C LEU A 5 13.08 71.13 -7.53
N ARG A 6 13.89 72.06 -7.00
CA ARG A 6 13.76 73.50 -7.32
C ARG A 6 14.19 73.85 -8.74
N LYS A 7 14.97 73.00 -9.42
CA LYS A 7 15.36 73.22 -10.83
C LYS A 7 14.30 72.76 -11.84
N TYR A 8 13.32 71.95 -11.41
CA TYR A 8 12.21 71.48 -12.25
C TYR A 8 11.11 72.51 -12.49
N LEU A 9 11.08 73.61 -11.71
CA LEU A 9 10.03 74.63 -11.77
C LEU A 9 10.44 75.92 -12.52
N SER A 10 11.57 75.91 -13.24
CA SER A 10 11.99 77.03 -14.09
C SER A 10 11.50 76.82 -15.54
N PRO A 11 10.81 77.79 -16.17
CA PRO A 11 10.09 77.61 -17.44
C PRO A 11 10.97 77.60 -18.70
N CYS A 12 12.20 77.09 -18.62
CA CYS A 12 13.13 76.95 -19.76
C CYS A 12 13.97 75.66 -19.64
N GLY A 13 13.31 74.50 -19.50
CA GLY A 13 13.94 73.18 -19.47
C GLY A 13 13.62 72.38 -20.74
N SER A 14 14.63 72.22 -21.61
CA SER A 14 14.56 71.53 -22.90
C SER A 14 13.87 70.15 -22.83
N ALA A 15 12.86 69.93 -23.68
CA ALA A 15 12.18 68.64 -23.86
C ALA A 15 13.16 67.47 -24.10
N LEU A 16 14.34 67.75 -24.67
CA LEU A 16 15.41 66.78 -24.87
C LEU A 16 15.90 66.16 -23.55
N PHE A 17 15.96 66.94 -22.47
CA PHE A 17 16.44 66.43 -21.17
C PHE A 17 15.40 65.53 -20.49
N MET A 18 14.11 65.81 -20.71
CA MET A 18 13.02 64.96 -20.25
C MET A 18 13.06 63.61 -20.96
N VAL A 19 13.19 63.62 -22.31
CA VAL A 19 13.29 62.41 -23.13
C VAL A 19 14.52 61.56 -22.78
N VAL A 20 15.69 62.18 -22.57
CA VAL A 20 16.89 61.42 -22.18
C VAL A 20 16.75 60.80 -20.79
N SER A 21 16.12 61.49 -19.83
CA SER A 21 15.89 60.93 -18.50
C SER A 21 14.88 59.76 -18.50
N THR A 22 13.83 59.83 -19.31
CA THR A 22 12.83 58.75 -19.42
C THR A 22 13.40 57.56 -20.18
N MET A 23 14.19 57.78 -21.23
CA MET A 23 14.88 56.69 -21.94
C MET A 23 15.93 56.00 -21.05
N ALA A 24 16.70 56.76 -20.26
CA ALA A 24 17.65 56.18 -19.31
C ALA A 24 16.94 55.35 -18.22
N ALA A 25 15.83 55.84 -17.68
CA ALA A 25 15.03 55.11 -16.70
C ALA A 25 14.43 53.81 -17.28
N LEU A 26 13.95 53.85 -18.54
CA LEU A 26 13.43 52.66 -19.23
C LEU A 26 14.53 51.62 -19.49
N ILE A 27 15.72 52.05 -19.90
CA ILE A 27 16.85 51.12 -20.11
C ILE A 27 17.23 50.44 -18.79
N VAL A 28 17.33 51.19 -17.69
CA VAL A 28 17.64 50.61 -16.37
C VAL A 28 16.55 49.62 -15.92
N LEU A 29 15.27 49.93 -16.14
CA LEU A 29 14.15 49.01 -15.85
C LEU A 29 14.21 47.73 -16.67
N VAL A 30 14.50 47.83 -17.98
CA VAL A 30 14.61 46.67 -18.87
C VAL A 30 15.83 45.82 -18.51
N THR A 31 16.97 46.43 -18.16
CA THR A 31 18.15 45.69 -17.71
C THR A 31 17.90 45.01 -16.36
N ALA A 32 17.19 45.65 -15.43
CA ALA A 32 16.81 45.03 -14.15
C ALA A 32 15.83 43.86 -14.35
N MET A 33 14.83 44.00 -15.23
CA MET A 33 13.92 42.90 -15.59
C MET A 33 14.67 41.74 -16.25
N TYR A 34 15.58 42.03 -17.20
CA TYR A 34 16.39 41.01 -17.85
C TYR A 34 17.26 40.25 -16.84
N MET A 35 17.97 40.96 -15.96
CA MET A 35 18.77 40.32 -14.92
C MET A 35 17.91 39.50 -13.95
N SER A 36 16.73 39.99 -13.57
CA SER A 36 15.78 39.25 -12.72
C SER A 36 15.32 37.93 -13.34
N VAL A 37 15.00 37.94 -14.64
CA VAL A 37 14.56 36.75 -15.39
C VAL A 37 15.71 35.75 -15.58
N VAL A 38 16.92 36.24 -15.85
CA VAL A 38 18.11 35.38 -15.98
C VAL A 38 18.45 34.75 -14.63
N THR A 39 18.40 35.50 -13.53
CA THR A 39 18.63 34.94 -12.19
C THR A 39 17.54 33.97 -11.77
N SER A 40 16.26 34.21 -12.09
CA SER A 40 15.19 33.26 -11.77
C SER A 40 15.33 31.95 -12.55
N GLY A 41 15.71 32.04 -13.83
CA GLY A 41 15.99 30.85 -14.65
C GLY A 41 17.17 30.04 -14.11
N GLN A 42 18.26 30.71 -13.72
CA GLN A 42 19.42 30.03 -13.13
C GLN A 42 19.09 29.34 -11.80
N VAL A 43 18.25 29.93 -10.96
CA VAL A 43 17.79 29.30 -9.71
C VAL A 43 16.93 28.07 -10.00
N GLN A 44 16.03 28.13 -10.98
CA GLN A 44 15.22 26.97 -11.39
C GLN A 44 16.05 25.83 -11.97
N PHE A 45 17.03 26.12 -12.83
CA PHE A 45 17.96 25.10 -13.34
C PHE A 45 18.83 24.51 -12.23
N ALA A 46 19.29 25.33 -11.29
CA ALA A 46 20.06 24.83 -10.16
C ALA A 46 19.21 23.92 -9.25
N SER A 47 17.96 24.28 -8.96
CA SER A 47 17.04 23.41 -8.22
C SER A 47 16.77 22.09 -8.97
N PHE A 48 16.55 22.14 -10.28
CA PHE A 48 16.33 20.94 -11.08
C PHE A 48 17.57 20.04 -11.20
N ASP A 49 18.76 20.61 -11.43
CA ASP A 49 20.01 19.87 -11.47
C ASP A 49 20.36 19.27 -10.09
N GLN A 50 19.98 19.96 -9.01
CA GLN A 50 20.08 19.49 -7.63
C GLN A 50 19.13 18.32 -7.36
N GLU A 51 17.85 18.42 -7.75
CA GLU A 51 16.87 17.32 -7.67
C GLU A 51 17.34 16.11 -8.47
N GLN A 52 17.88 16.30 -9.68
CA GLN A 52 18.46 15.20 -10.47
C GLN A 52 19.68 14.56 -9.80
N ALA A 53 20.60 15.37 -9.26
CA ALA A 53 21.78 14.88 -8.55
C ALA A 53 21.37 14.08 -7.31
N TYR A 54 20.40 14.58 -6.55
CA TYR A 54 19.82 13.94 -5.38
C TYR A 54 19.12 12.62 -5.72
N VAL A 55 18.28 12.57 -6.76
CA VAL A 55 17.64 11.33 -7.21
C VAL A 55 18.70 10.30 -7.63
N THR A 56 19.73 10.74 -8.37
CA THR A 56 20.78 9.85 -8.85
C THR A 56 21.67 9.30 -7.71
N SER A 57 22.13 10.15 -6.78
CA SER A 57 22.96 9.71 -5.64
C SER A 57 22.20 8.72 -4.77
N THR A 58 20.92 8.97 -4.62
CA THR A 58 19.99 8.12 -3.89
C THR A 58 19.79 6.76 -4.55
N SER A 59 19.42 6.70 -5.83
CA SER A 59 19.22 5.42 -6.52
C SER A 59 20.49 4.55 -6.51
N VAL A 60 21.67 5.17 -6.60
CA VAL A 60 22.95 4.46 -6.50
C VAL A 60 23.20 3.97 -5.08
N SER A 61 22.84 4.76 -4.05
CA SER A 61 22.93 4.33 -2.66
C SER A 61 22.05 3.11 -2.39
N ASP A 62 20.82 3.10 -2.91
CA ASP A 62 19.87 2.00 -2.75
C ASP A 62 20.38 0.70 -3.39
N ILE A 63 20.95 0.79 -4.60
CA ILE A 63 21.57 -0.36 -5.29
C ILE A 63 22.68 -0.99 -4.42
N ILE A 64 23.50 -0.17 -3.78
CA ILE A 64 24.65 -0.64 -2.98
C ILE A 64 24.17 -1.20 -1.64
N THR A 65 23.21 -0.56 -1.00
CA THR A 65 22.54 -1.07 0.20
C THR A 65 21.95 -2.45 -0.08
N ALA A 66 21.19 -2.58 -1.16
CA ALA A 66 20.60 -3.85 -1.55
C ALA A 66 21.67 -4.91 -1.86
N TYR A 67 22.78 -4.52 -2.50
CA TYR A 67 23.90 -5.42 -2.75
C TYR A 67 24.50 -5.96 -1.43
N ILE A 68 24.64 -5.11 -0.42
CA ILE A 68 25.18 -5.45 0.92
C ILE A 68 24.21 -6.30 1.73
N SER A 69 22.91 -6.03 1.60
CA SER A 69 21.84 -6.74 2.30
C SER A 69 21.47 -8.08 1.63
N ASN A 70 21.84 -8.29 0.36
CA ASN A 70 21.55 -9.53 -0.35
C ASN A 70 22.54 -10.63 0.03
N SER A 71 22.02 -11.69 0.66
CA SER A 71 22.83 -12.80 1.15
C SER A 71 23.44 -13.69 0.08
N SER A 72 22.89 -13.70 -1.13
CA SER A 72 23.52 -14.32 -2.31
C SER A 72 24.85 -13.65 -2.64
N ASN A 73 25.03 -12.38 -2.26
CA ASN A 73 26.27 -11.64 -2.46
C ASN A 73 27.30 -11.83 -1.35
N SER A 74 26.96 -12.54 -0.26
CA SER A 74 27.84 -12.75 0.91
C SER A 74 29.23 -13.32 0.57
N LYS A 75 29.34 -14.05 -0.55
CA LYS A 75 30.57 -14.69 -1.03
C LYS A 75 31.29 -13.90 -2.13
N THR A 76 30.78 -12.75 -2.53
CA THR A 76 31.40 -11.90 -3.56
C THR A 76 32.69 -11.28 -3.03
N ALA A 77 33.62 -10.96 -3.93
CA ALA A 77 34.88 -10.30 -3.55
C ALA A 77 34.63 -8.90 -2.94
N THR A 78 33.59 -8.22 -3.42
CA THR A 78 33.13 -6.92 -2.91
C THR A 78 32.64 -7.04 -1.48
N MET A 79 31.75 -8.00 -1.17
CA MET A 79 31.28 -8.23 0.20
C MET A 79 32.38 -8.73 1.14
N ALA A 80 33.31 -9.55 0.65
CA ALA A 80 34.47 -9.97 1.45
C ALA A 80 35.32 -8.77 1.88
N LYS A 81 35.46 -7.74 1.03
CA LYS A 81 36.16 -6.49 1.38
C LYS A 81 35.34 -5.64 2.36
N ILE A 82 34.05 -5.44 2.10
CA ILE A 82 33.15 -4.66 2.98
C ILE A 82 33.13 -5.26 4.39
N ASN A 83 32.89 -6.58 4.50
CA ASN A 83 32.85 -7.30 5.77
C ASN A 83 34.21 -7.34 6.51
N SER A 84 35.31 -7.07 5.80
CA SER A 84 36.65 -6.99 6.40
C SER A 84 36.98 -5.63 7.01
N LEU A 85 36.17 -4.60 6.73
CA LEU A 85 36.36 -3.26 7.31
C LEU A 85 36.25 -3.34 8.83
N LYS A 86 37.12 -2.65 9.55
CA LYS A 86 36.94 -2.41 10.99
C LYS A 86 36.11 -1.16 11.21
N VAL A 87 35.52 -1.04 12.40
CA VAL A 87 34.84 0.20 12.82
C VAL A 87 35.77 1.39 12.64
N GLY A 88 35.31 2.38 11.86
CA GLY A 88 36.03 3.58 11.45
C GLY A 88 36.82 3.47 10.14
N GLU A 89 36.84 2.31 9.46
CA GLU A 89 37.49 2.14 8.16
C GLU A 89 36.50 2.33 7.01
N SER A 90 36.99 2.93 5.91
CA SER A 90 36.21 3.22 4.70
C SER A 90 36.85 2.62 3.44
N ILE A 91 36.03 2.24 2.47
CA ILE A 91 36.44 1.95 1.08
C ILE A 91 35.76 2.93 0.14
N SER A 92 36.48 3.37 -0.89
CA SER A 92 36.01 4.38 -1.84
C SER A 92 36.15 3.92 -3.29
N THR A 93 35.16 4.25 -4.13
CA THR A 93 35.26 4.08 -5.59
C THR A 93 36.05 5.20 -6.26
N ASN A 94 36.23 6.35 -5.60
CA ASN A 94 36.90 7.55 -6.14
C ASN A 94 36.40 7.95 -7.53
N GLY A 95 35.12 7.71 -7.83
CA GLY A 95 34.49 7.98 -9.12
C GLY A 95 35.07 7.21 -10.33
N ASN A 96 35.77 6.08 -10.13
CA ASN A 96 36.50 5.35 -11.18
C ASN A 96 35.94 3.95 -11.49
N ASP A 97 34.60 3.81 -11.51
CA ASP A 97 33.88 2.53 -11.56
C ASP A 97 34.29 1.59 -10.41
N PHE A 98 33.49 0.58 -10.07
CA PHE A 98 33.73 -0.37 -8.96
C PHE A 98 34.99 -1.26 -9.14
N ILE A 99 35.90 -0.90 -10.05
CA ILE A 99 37.21 -1.51 -10.28
C ILE A 99 38.05 -1.58 -8.99
N SER A 100 37.92 -0.61 -8.08
CA SER A 100 38.61 -0.65 -6.77
C SER A 100 38.12 -1.78 -5.85
N LEU A 101 36.89 -2.29 -6.07
CA LEU A 101 36.27 -3.32 -5.23
C LEU A 101 36.55 -4.76 -5.71
N SER A 102 37.07 -4.99 -6.92
CA SER A 102 37.52 -6.32 -7.37
C SER A 102 39.04 -6.44 -7.54
N PRO A 103 39.73 -7.47 -6.99
CA PRO A 103 41.17 -7.70 -7.21
C PRO A 103 41.55 -7.98 -8.67
N SER A 104 40.59 -8.39 -9.49
CA SER A 104 40.75 -8.70 -10.91
C SER A 104 39.75 -7.84 -11.68
N GLY A 105 40.16 -6.64 -12.07
CA GLY A 105 39.34 -5.65 -12.78
C GLY A 105 38.83 -6.13 -14.14
N THR A 106 37.82 -7.00 -14.14
CA THR A 106 36.98 -7.33 -15.28
C THR A 106 35.58 -6.79 -15.03
N LYS A 107 35.02 -6.14 -16.04
CA LYS A 107 33.70 -5.47 -16.13
C LYS A 107 32.48 -6.39 -15.89
N GLN A 108 32.47 -7.18 -14.82
CA GLN A 108 31.39 -8.13 -14.55
C GLN A 108 30.23 -7.53 -13.76
N ASP A 109 30.40 -6.36 -13.13
CA ASP A 109 29.31 -5.61 -12.46
C ASP A 109 28.94 -4.35 -13.25
N SER A 110 28.54 -4.52 -14.52
CA SER A 110 28.15 -3.41 -15.41
C SER A 110 26.83 -2.72 -15.05
N ASN A 111 26.16 -3.13 -13.95
CA ASN A 111 24.87 -2.60 -13.53
C ASN A 111 24.96 -1.34 -12.68
N ILE A 112 26.16 -0.96 -12.21
CA ILE A 112 26.36 0.22 -11.36
C ILE A 112 27.38 1.13 -12.04
N GLY A 113 26.93 2.31 -12.47
CA GLY A 113 27.73 3.28 -13.23
C GLY A 113 28.86 3.94 -12.42
N ALA A 114 29.61 4.83 -13.09
CA ALA A 114 30.73 5.59 -12.54
C ALA A 114 30.27 6.63 -11.52
N TYR A 115 30.13 6.24 -10.25
CA TYR A 115 29.75 7.13 -9.14
C TYR A 115 30.80 7.10 -8.03
N ASP A 116 30.93 8.20 -7.28
CA ASP A 116 31.83 8.28 -6.12
C ASP A 116 31.08 7.80 -4.87
N VAL A 117 31.52 6.68 -4.32
CA VAL A 117 30.86 5.96 -3.23
C VAL A 117 31.89 5.67 -2.16
N ASP A 118 31.60 6.13 -0.95
CA ASP A 118 32.35 5.79 0.26
C ASP A 118 31.51 4.88 1.16
N ILE A 119 32.01 3.69 1.47
CA ILE A 119 31.38 2.75 2.40
C ILE A 119 32.24 2.70 3.65
N THR A 120 31.70 3.15 4.80
CA THR A 120 32.39 3.24 6.08
C THR A 120 31.73 2.34 7.11
N ARG A 121 32.46 1.45 7.79
CA ARG A 121 31.89 0.70 8.92
C ARG A 121 31.85 1.60 10.15
N ILE A 122 30.67 1.86 10.70
CA ILE A 122 30.48 2.89 11.74
C ILE A 122 30.32 2.30 13.15
N ASN A 123 29.65 1.16 13.31
CA ASN A 123 29.48 0.47 14.59
C ASN A 123 29.08 -1.00 14.36
N ASP A 124 29.02 -1.76 15.46
CA ASP A 124 28.43 -3.09 15.51
C ASP A 124 27.25 -3.04 16.48
N GLU A 125 26.12 -3.61 16.07
CA GLU A 125 24.88 -3.63 16.84
C GLU A 125 24.46 -5.07 17.09
N THR A 126 23.88 -5.36 18.26
CA THR A 126 23.28 -6.67 18.50
C THR A 126 21.79 -6.57 18.24
N VAL A 127 21.31 -7.28 17.22
CA VAL A 127 19.90 -7.34 16.83
C VAL A 127 19.46 -8.79 16.90
N SER A 128 18.40 -9.07 17.66
CA SER A 128 17.85 -10.43 17.82
C SER A 128 18.89 -11.49 18.20
N GLY A 129 19.82 -11.13 19.10
CA GLY A 129 20.88 -12.03 19.58
C GLY A 129 22.05 -12.24 18.61
N SER A 130 22.05 -11.60 17.43
CA SER A 130 23.11 -11.68 16.43
C SER A 130 23.82 -10.33 16.24
N THR A 131 25.14 -10.35 16.13
CA THR A 131 25.92 -9.13 15.88
C THR A 131 25.84 -8.72 14.41
N CYS A 132 25.18 -7.60 14.15
CA CYS A 132 25.12 -6.92 12.86
C CYS A 132 26.26 -5.89 12.75
N GLN A 133 26.87 -5.80 11.58
CA GLN A 133 27.82 -4.74 11.24
C GLN A 133 27.06 -3.60 10.58
N VAL A 134 27.29 -2.36 10.99
CA VAL A 134 26.60 -1.19 10.45
C VAL A 134 27.55 -0.38 9.57
N TYR A 135 27.07 -0.02 8.40
CA TYR A 135 27.81 0.71 7.37
C TYR A 135 27.10 2.03 7.05
N ASP A 136 27.87 3.11 6.89
CA ASP A 136 27.45 4.35 6.25
C ASP A 136 27.90 4.32 4.79
N ILE A 137 26.95 4.47 3.88
CA ILE A 137 27.16 4.54 2.43
C ILE A 137 26.93 5.98 2.00
N ALA A 138 28.01 6.69 1.71
CA ALA A 138 27.97 8.04 1.19
C ALA A 138 28.14 8.01 -0.33
N VAL A 139 27.10 8.38 -1.08
CA VAL A 139 27.16 8.48 -2.55
C VAL A 139 27.19 9.94 -2.96
N THR A 140 28.26 10.34 -3.63
CA THR A 140 28.44 11.69 -4.14
C THR A 140 28.22 11.74 -5.65
N VAL A 141 27.23 12.51 -6.09
CA VAL A 141 26.91 12.75 -7.50
C VAL A 141 27.14 14.20 -7.85
N LYS A 142 27.76 14.43 -9.02
CA LYS A 142 27.95 15.75 -9.58
C LYS A 142 27.18 15.90 -10.89
N ASN A 143 26.12 16.71 -10.89
CA ASN A 143 25.37 17.06 -12.10
C ASN A 143 25.54 18.56 -12.42
N ASN A 144 25.99 18.88 -13.63
CA ASN A 144 26.19 20.27 -14.11
C ASN A 144 26.93 21.23 -13.16
N GLY A 145 27.76 20.71 -12.25
CA GLY A 145 28.53 21.51 -11.28
C GLY A 145 27.95 21.55 -9.86
N ILE A 146 26.73 21.08 -9.65
CA ILE A 146 26.12 20.86 -8.34
C ILE A 146 26.55 19.50 -7.83
N ILE A 147 26.94 19.43 -6.55
CA ILE A 147 27.42 18.22 -5.88
C ILE A 147 26.40 17.90 -4.79
N GLU A 148 25.84 16.70 -4.83
CA GLU A 148 24.97 16.15 -3.79
C GLU A 148 25.59 14.88 -3.22
N THR A 149 25.51 14.72 -1.90
CA THR A 149 25.99 13.52 -1.19
C THR A 149 24.86 12.96 -0.34
N THR A 150 24.40 11.77 -0.68
CA THR A 150 23.39 11.04 0.10
C THR A 150 24.09 10.04 1.02
N HIS A 151 23.71 10.02 2.30
CA HIS A 151 24.17 9.03 3.28
C HIS A 151 23.08 8.00 3.55
N MET A 152 23.41 6.71 3.56
CA MET A 152 22.51 5.63 3.93
C MET A 152 23.16 4.67 4.91
N PHE A 153 22.45 4.35 5.99
CA PHE A 153 22.92 3.39 6.99
C PHE A 153 22.39 2.00 6.69
N VAL A 154 23.28 1.01 6.67
CA VAL A 154 22.96 -0.38 6.34
C VAL A 154 23.49 -1.32 7.41
N ARG A 155 22.60 -2.17 7.92
CA ARG A 155 22.97 -3.29 8.78
C ARG A 155 23.20 -4.52 7.93
N SER A 156 24.34 -5.17 8.10
CA SER A 156 24.63 -6.47 7.48
C SER A 156 24.92 -7.51 8.55
N SER A 157 24.21 -8.63 8.49
CA SER A 157 24.55 -9.85 9.22
C SER A 157 25.30 -10.78 8.28
N PRO A 158 26.60 -11.04 8.48
CA PRO A 158 27.41 -11.84 7.55
C PRO A 158 26.99 -13.31 7.41
N SER A 159 25.96 -13.77 8.15
CA SER A 159 25.58 -15.18 8.28
C SER A 159 24.10 -15.52 8.06
N THR A 160 23.19 -14.56 7.94
CA THR A 160 21.75 -14.85 7.79
C THR A 160 21.21 -14.21 6.52
N PRO A 161 20.64 -15.00 5.61
CA PRO A 161 19.85 -14.46 4.52
C PRO A 161 18.79 -13.48 5.03
N ASN A 162 18.66 -12.32 4.38
CA ASN A 162 17.46 -11.52 4.49
C ASN A 162 16.32 -12.35 3.88
N GLN A 163 15.71 -13.20 4.70
CA GLN A 163 14.53 -13.99 4.35
C GLN A 163 13.34 -13.04 4.30
N MET A 164 12.59 -13.09 3.20
CA MET A 164 11.37 -12.29 3.05
C MET A 164 10.43 -12.59 4.21
N GLU A 165 9.85 -11.59 4.86
CA GLU A 165 8.75 -11.79 5.81
C GLU A 165 7.48 -12.27 5.08
N VAL A 166 6.62 -13.03 5.76
CA VAL A 166 5.36 -13.48 5.17
C VAL A 166 4.55 -12.25 4.86
N ILE A 167 3.89 -12.27 3.71
CA ILE A 167 2.87 -11.28 3.39
C ILE A 167 1.69 -11.55 4.34
N ASP A 168 1.78 -10.96 5.53
CA ASP A 168 0.71 -10.86 6.53
C ASP A 168 0.06 -9.47 6.51
N ARG A 169 0.50 -8.60 5.60
CA ARG A 169 0.13 -7.20 5.51
C ARG A 169 -0.86 -7.00 4.37
N PHE A 170 -2.15 -7.07 4.68
CA PHE A 170 -3.25 -6.93 3.70
C PHE A 170 -3.19 -5.62 2.93
N PHE A 171 -3.08 -4.50 3.65
CA PHE A 171 -2.97 -3.16 3.09
C PHE A 171 -1.54 -2.69 3.25
N THR A 172 -0.74 -2.88 2.21
CA THR A 172 0.65 -2.43 2.22
C THR A 172 0.89 -1.43 1.12
N ASN A 173 1.22 -0.22 1.54
CA ASN A 173 1.92 0.70 0.69
C ASN A 173 3.44 0.53 0.90
N THR A 174 4.18 0.22 -0.16
CA THR A 174 5.62 -0.02 -0.13
C THR A 174 6.46 1.26 -0.14
N GLY A 175 5.90 2.37 -0.67
CA GLY A 175 6.60 3.64 -0.89
C GLY A 175 7.80 3.56 -1.83
N TYR A 176 7.78 2.63 -2.79
CA TYR A 176 8.88 2.45 -3.73
C TYR A 176 8.91 3.54 -4.80
N LEU A 177 7.83 4.26 -5.01
CA LEU A 177 7.80 5.57 -5.66
C LEU A 177 7.69 6.69 -4.61
N PRO A 178 8.43 7.81 -4.77
CA PRO A 178 8.40 8.93 -3.85
C PRO A 178 7.16 9.81 -4.08
N ASN A 179 5.97 9.28 -3.78
CA ASN A 179 4.73 10.04 -3.80
C ASN A 179 4.10 10.11 -2.40
N ASP A 180 3.27 11.13 -2.19
CA ASP A 180 2.44 11.25 -1.00
C ASP A 180 1.27 10.28 -1.06
N VAL A 181 1.00 9.58 0.04
CA VAL A 181 -0.15 8.66 0.16
C VAL A 181 -1.37 9.40 0.64
N TRP A 182 -2.53 9.15 0.02
CA TRP A 182 -3.80 9.76 0.41
C TRP A 182 -4.84 8.71 0.81
N ILE A 183 -5.17 8.68 2.10
CA ILE A 183 -6.11 7.72 2.67
C ILE A 183 -7.31 8.49 3.19
N SER A 184 -8.44 8.41 2.47
CA SER A 184 -9.62 9.22 2.78
C SER A 184 -10.81 8.46 3.32
N SER A 185 -11.02 7.17 3.04
CA SER A 185 -12.14 6.40 3.61
C SER A 185 -11.91 4.91 3.39
N VAL A 186 -11.61 4.18 4.46
CA VAL A 186 -11.39 2.73 4.43
C VAL A 186 -12.08 2.10 5.64
N THR A 187 -12.78 0.99 5.45
CA THR A 187 -13.13 0.08 6.54
C THR A 187 -12.48 -1.26 6.23
N THR A 188 -11.65 -1.75 7.15
CA THR A 188 -10.93 -3.01 6.99
C THR A 188 -10.78 -3.72 8.33
N ASP A 189 -10.66 -5.04 8.27
CA ASP A 189 -10.36 -5.94 9.39
C ASP A 189 -8.86 -6.14 9.62
N SER A 190 -8.01 -5.57 8.75
CA SER A 190 -6.55 -5.72 8.81
C SER A 190 -5.82 -4.44 9.20
N THR A 191 -4.54 -4.59 9.53
CA THR A 191 -3.65 -3.46 9.79
C THR A 191 -3.31 -2.74 8.48
N LEU A 192 -3.36 -1.41 8.50
CA LEU A 192 -2.90 -0.56 7.43
C LEU A 192 -1.40 -0.28 7.59
N TYR A 193 -0.59 -0.78 6.65
CA TYR A 193 0.86 -0.55 6.61
C TYR A 193 1.20 0.47 5.52
N CYS A 194 1.79 1.59 5.94
CA CYS A 194 2.24 2.66 5.04
C CYS A 194 3.74 2.81 5.14
N ASP A 195 4.44 2.53 4.06
CA ASP A 195 5.88 2.57 4.02
C ASP A 195 6.45 3.69 3.16
N ASN A 196 5.90 4.88 3.39
CA ASN A 196 6.20 6.09 2.65
C ASN A 196 6.78 7.12 3.59
N GLU A 197 7.52 8.07 3.02
CA GLU A 197 8.04 9.22 3.76
C GLU A 197 6.91 10.02 4.42
N TYR A 198 5.80 10.20 3.71
CA TYR A 198 4.67 11.00 4.14
C TYR A 198 3.33 10.31 3.82
N THR A 199 2.55 10.06 4.86
CA THR A 199 1.18 9.50 4.75
C THR A 199 0.16 10.55 5.16
N VAL A 200 -0.79 10.87 4.28
CA VAL A 200 -1.84 11.87 4.54
C VAL A 200 -3.19 11.19 4.69
N PHE A 201 -3.76 11.29 5.88
CA PHE A 201 -5.14 10.92 6.18
C PHE A 201 -6.03 12.14 5.94
N SER A 202 -6.49 12.27 4.69
CA SER A 202 -7.35 13.35 4.21
C SER A 202 -8.03 12.91 2.92
N LYS A 203 -9.14 13.58 2.57
CA LYS A 203 -9.73 13.52 1.25
C LYS A 203 -8.70 13.83 0.18
N ASP A 204 -8.56 12.92 -0.78
CA ASP A 204 -7.72 13.15 -1.95
C ASP A 204 -8.21 14.42 -2.69
N ARG A 205 -7.27 15.33 -2.96
CA ARG A 205 -7.50 16.57 -3.72
C ARG A 205 -8.03 16.31 -5.13
N PHE A 206 -7.77 15.13 -5.70
CA PHE A 206 -8.20 14.73 -7.04
C PHE A 206 -9.50 13.90 -7.05
N ALA A 207 -10.03 13.53 -5.87
CA ALA A 207 -11.24 12.74 -5.77
C ALA A 207 -12.51 13.56 -5.99
N SER A 208 -13.27 13.23 -7.05
CA SER A 208 -14.67 13.64 -7.20
C SER A 208 -15.58 12.70 -6.40
N GLY A 209 -15.71 12.91 -5.10
CA GLY A 209 -16.62 12.15 -4.23
C GLY A 209 -16.66 12.71 -2.82
N ASP A 210 -17.74 12.51 -2.07
CA ASP A 210 -17.80 12.84 -0.64
C ASP A 210 -17.34 11.62 0.15
N GLY A 211 -16.25 11.75 0.91
CA GLY A 211 -15.71 10.68 1.74
C GLY A 211 -14.96 11.26 2.94
N ASP A 212 -15.41 10.88 4.14
CA ASP A 212 -14.75 11.18 5.42
C ASP A 212 -13.71 10.11 5.73
N VAL A 213 -12.62 10.47 6.41
CA VAL A 213 -11.63 9.51 6.94
C VAL A 213 -12.29 8.67 8.02
N ILE A 214 -12.64 7.43 7.69
CA ILE A 214 -13.18 6.45 8.62
C ILE A 214 -12.05 5.50 9.03
N LEU A 215 -11.88 5.31 10.33
CA LEU A 215 -10.86 4.42 10.88
C LEU A 215 -11.53 3.44 11.86
N ASN A 216 -11.12 2.18 11.81
CA ASN A 216 -11.51 1.15 12.78
C ASN A 216 -10.43 0.05 12.89
N MET A 217 -9.19 0.37 12.50
CA MET A 217 -8.10 -0.58 12.34
C MET A 217 -6.80 -0.09 12.99
N ASP A 218 -5.87 -1.03 13.13
CA ASP A 218 -4.47 -0.75 13.47
C ASP A 218 -3.79 0.00 12.30
N ILE A 219 -2.85 0.89 12.62
CA ILE A 219 -2.12 1.72 11.65
C ILE A 219 -0.64 1.61 11.93
N VAL A 220 0.17 1.34 10.92
CA VAL A 220 1.62 1.33 11.00
C VAL A 220 2.18 2.15 9.85
N CYS A 221 2.72 3.33 10.14
CA CYS A 221 3.44 4.15 9.17
C CYS A 221 4.93 4.12 9.48
N ALA A 222 5.78 3.75 8.53
CA ALA A 222 7.23 3.78 8.72
C ALA A 222 7.78 5.22 8.75
N GLY A 223 7.18 6.12 7.98
CA GLY A 223 7.54 7.54 7.91
C GLY A 223 6.62 8.43 8.75
N ALA A 224 6.45 9.67 8.28
CA ALA A 224 5.61 10.67 8.92
C ALA A 224 4.13 10.50 8.51
N ALA A 225 3.21 10.95 9.37
CA ALA A 225 1.78 10.92 9.10
C ALA A 225 1.08 12.24 9.46
N LEU A 226 0.05 12.60 8.68
CA LEU A 226 -0.76 13.79 8.86
C LEU A 226 -2.25 13.44 8.84
N PHE A 227 -2.97 13.73 9.93
CA PHE A 227 -4.44 13.76 9.96
C PHE A 227 -4.91 15.21 9.85
N ASN A 228 -5.56 15.59 8.74
CA ASN A 228 -5.95 16.98 8.51
C ASN A 228 -7.24 17.13 7.70
N ASP A 229 -8.26 16.35 8.04
CA ASP A 229 -9.58 16.41 7.39
C ASP A 229 -10.69 15.82 8.27
N GLN A 230 -11.93 15.84 7.78
CA GLN A 230 -13.05 15.18 8.45
C GLN A 230 -12.74 13.70 8.70
N THR A 231 -12.49 13.38 9.98
CA THR A 231 -12.03 12.08 10.46
C THR A 231 -12.94 11.58 11.57
N THR A 232 -13.33 10.31 11.47
CA THR A 232 -14.19 9.59 12.41
C THR A 232 -13.55 8.24 12.76
N LEU A 233 -13.40 7.99 14.06
CA LEU A 233 -13.05 6.68 14.58
C LEU A 233 -14.33 5.91 14.93
N LYS A 234 -14.53 4.74 14.30
CA LYS A 234 -15.60 3.81 14.67
C LYS A 234 -15.13 2.92 15.82
N ALA A 235 -16.08 2.34 16.54
CA ALA A 235 -15.78 1.32 17.54
C ALA A 235 -15.05 0.14 16.88
N ALA A 236 -14.01 -0.36 17.55
CA ALA A 236 -13.33 -1.58 17.19
C ALA A 236 -13.62 -2.65 18.26
N ASP A 237 -13.56 -3.92 17.87
CA ASP A 237 -13.84 -5.04 18.78
C ASP A 237 -12.66 -5.37 19.70
N LYS A 238 -11.49 -4.75 19.46
CA LYS A 238 -10.28 -4.89 20.26
C LYS A 238 -9.59 -3.53 20.43
N PRO A 239 -8.73 -3.38 21.46
CA PRO A 239 -7.87 -2.21 21.59
C PRO A 239 -6.96 -2.05 20.37
N LEU A 240 -6.96 -0.86 19.77
CA LEU A 240 -6.16 -0.56 18.58
C LEU A 240 -4.76 -0.04 18.95
N THR A 241 -3.77 -0.36 18.13
CA THR A 241 -2.40 0.16 18.22
C THR A 241 -2.03 0.89 16.94
N TRP A 242 -1.69 2.18 17.07
CA TRP A 242 -1.19 3.02 15.99
C TRP A 242 0.29 3.30 16.18
N VAL A 243 1.08 3.13 15.13
CA VAL A 243 2.54 3.26 15.14
C VAL A 243 2.99 4.17 14.02
N PHE A 244 3.85 5.13 14.35
CA PHE A 244 4.43 6.07 13.41
C PHE A 244 5.94 6.14 13.64
N GLY A 245 6.74 5.74 12.64
CA GLY A 245 8.20 5.71 12.76
C GLY A 245 8.86 7.09 12.74
N ASN A 246 8.13 8.13 12.33
CA ASN A 246 8.63 9.50 12.35
C ASN A 246 7.57 10.45 12.96
N THR A 247 7.44 11.68 12.46
CA THR A 247 6.52 12.67 13.00
C THR A 247 5.05 12.33 12.74
N LEU A 248 4.23 12.37 13.78
CA LEU A 248 2.76 12.35 13.67
C LEU A 248 2.21 13.77 13.87
N THR A 249 1.41 14.26 12.92
CA THR A 249 0.69 15.53 13.02
C THR A 249 -0.82 15.30 12.99
N ILE A 250 -1.52 15.79 14.02
CA ILE A 250 -2.99 15.86 14.06
C ILE A 250 -3.37 17.34 13.94
N GLY A 251 -3.66 17.76 12.71
CA GLY A 251 -3.89 19.15 12.33
C GLY A 251 -5.27 19.69 12.73
N SER A 252 -5.43 21.01 12.66
CA SER A 252 -6.67 21.69 13.08
C SER A 252 -7.92 21.25 12.31
N SER A 253 -7.77 20.80 11.06
CA SER A 253 -8.91 20.36 10.23
C SER A 253 -9.35 18.93 10.56
N CYS A 254 -8.57 18.17 11.35
CA CYS A 254 -8.99 16.88 11.87
C CYS A 254 -10.21 17.07 12.79
N THR A 255 -11.36 16.52 12.41
CA THR A 255 -12.61 16.64 13.20
C THR A 255 -12.65 15.69 14.40
N MET A 256 -11.79 14.68 14.43
CA MET A 256 -11.73 13.73 15.55
C MET A 256 -11.24 14.44 16.81
N SER A 257 -12.13 14.57 17.80
CA SER A 257 -11.83 15.18 19.10
C SER A 257 -11.58 14.16 20.20
N ASN A 258 -11.95 12.90 20.00
CA ASN A 258 -11.79 11.81 20.97
C ASN A 258 -11.08 10.61 20.31
N PHE A 259 -9.91 10.24 20.82
CA PHE A 259 -9.08 9.15 20.34
C PHE A 259 -9.35 7.89 21.16
N ASP A 260 -10.60 7.42 21.15
CA ASP A 260 -11.00 6.21 21.88
C ASP A 260 -10.62 4.96 21.07
N LEU A 261 -9.37 4.51 21.23
CA LEU A 261 -8.82 3.33 20.54
C LEU A 261 -9.35 2.00 21.13
N SER A 262 -10.60 1.99 21.61
CA SER A 262 -11.34 0.81 22.12
C SER A 262 -10.62 0.06 23.26
N GLY A 263 -9.84 0.78 24.06
CA GLY A 263 -9.13 0.22 25.21
C GLY A 263 -10.05 -0.14 26.38
N THR A 264 -9.60 -1.11 27.17
CA THR A 264 -10.24 -1.57 28.41
C THR A 264 -9.30 -1.41 29.60
N SER A 265 -9.79 -1.65 30.82
CA SER A 265 -8.95 -1.61 32.03
C SER A 265 -7.83 -2.66 32.08
N SER A 266 -7.90 -3.70 31.25
CA SER A 266 -6.89 -4.77 31.18
C SER A 266 -5.96 -4.64 29.97
N GLU A 267 -6.40 -3.94 28.93
CA GLU A 267 -5.67 -3.82 27.67
C GLU A 267 -5.98 -2.47 27.04
N HIS A 268 -4.98 -1.58 27.00
CA HIS A 268 -5.16 -0.22 26.52
C HIS A 268 -4.96 -0.13 25.01
N GLY A 269 -5.69 0.76 24.35
CA GLY A 269 -5.32 1.22 23.02
C GLY A 269 -4.07 2.09 23.08
N ARG A 270 -3.25 2.11 22.02
CA ARG A 270 -1.91 2.72 22.06
C ARG A 270 -1.60 3.56 20.82
N ILE A 271 -0.92 4.68 21.01
CA ILE A 271 -0.32 5.49 19.96
C ILE A 271 1.19 5.58 20.22
N LEU A 272 2.00 5.06 19.31
CA LEU A 272 3.46 5.02 19.36
C LEU A 272 4.05 5.93 18.28
N VAL A 273 4.90 6.88 18.66
CA VAL A 273 5.51 7.86 17.74
C VAL A 273 7.02 7.87 17.94
N GLY A 274 7.79 7.42 16.94
CA GLY A 274 9.25 7.41 16.93
C GLY A 274 9.87 8.80 16.70
N GLY A 275 9.14 9.71 16.06
CA GLY A 275 9.53 11.12 15.89
C GLY A 275 8.82 12.06 16.85
N ASP A 276 8.54 13.27 16.36
CA ASP A 276 7.80 14.29 17.10
C ASP A 276 6.27 14.10 16.97
N LEU A 277 5.50 14.44 18.01
CA LEU A 277 4.04 14.47 17.97
C LEU A 277 3.56 15.93 17.96
N VAL A 278 2.79 16.32 16.94
CA VAL A 278 2.19 17.66 16.83
C VAL A 278 0.68 17.55 16.93
N LEU A 279 0.10 18.19 17.94
CA LEU A 279 -1.34 18.19 18.18
C LEU A 279 -1.91 19.59 18.07
N GLU A 280 -2.93 19.75 17.23
CA GLU A 280 -3.65 21.01 17.03
C GLU A 280 -5.14 20.89 17.40
N GLY A 281 -5.74 21.95 17.92
CA GLY A 281 -7.17 22.00 18.26
C GLY A 281 -7.52 21.38 19.63
N ASN A 282 -8.71 20.78 19.72
CA ASN A 282 -9.23 20.22 20.97
C ASN A 282 -9.25 18.69 20.89
N ARG A 283 -8.37 18.01 21.64
CA ARG A 283 -8.21 16.55 21.59
C ARG A 283 -8.30 15.93 22.99
N THR A 284 -8.95 14.77 23.07
CA THR A 284 -9.04 13.93 24.25
C THR A 284 -8.53 12.53 23.92
N PHE A 285 -7.65 12.01 24.76
CA PHE A 285 -7.17 10.64 24.78
C PHE A 285 -7.72 9.98 26.06
N PRO A 286 -8.71 9.09 25.97
CA PRO A 286 -9.40 8.50 27.13
C PRO A 286 -8.51 7.69 28.07
N ALA A 287 -9.08 7.28 29.22
CA ALA A 287 -8.37 6.60 30.31
C ALA A 287 -7.67 5.28 29.91
N PHE A 288 -8.14 4.64 28.84
CA PHE A 288 -7.59 3.39 28.32
C PHE A 288 -6.93 3.59 26.95
N THR A 289 -6.44 4.80 26.68
CA THR A 289 -5.64 5.10 25.50
C THR A 289 -4.32 5.74 25.93
N ASP A 290 -3.24 5.02 25.69
CA ASP A 290 -1.89 5.44 26.05
C ASP A 290 -1.17 6.05 24.84
N VAL A 291 -0.34 7.07 25.09
CA VAL A 291 0.43 7.80 24.08
C VAL A 291 1.91 7.80 24.46
N TYR A 292 2.75 7.32 23.53
CA TYR A 292 4.19 7.23 23.68
C TYR A 292 4.86 7.99 22.54
N VAL A 293 5.75 8.93 22.87
CA VAL A 293 6.43 9.81 21.91
C VAL A 293 7.92 9.81 22.21
N GLU A 294 8.75 9.29 21.31
CA GLU A 294 10.21 9.31 21.47
C GLU A 294 10.80 10.71 21.29
N GLY A 295 10.23 11.50 20.39
CA GLY A 295 10.62 12.89 20.14
C GLY A 295 9.97 13.91 21.08
N ASN A 296 9.77 15.11 20.54
CA ASN A 296 9.10 16.21 21.21
C ASN A 296 7.58 16.14 21.03
N LEU A 297 6.84 16.62 22.02
CA LEU A 297 5.39 16.82 21.94
C LEU A 297 5.07 18.32 21.79
N TYR A 298 4.50 18.72 20.67
CA TYR A 298 4.01 20.08 20.43
C TYR A 298 2.50 20.17 20.64
N ILE A 299 2.07 21.09 21.49
CA ILE A 299 0.66 21.31 21.83
C ILE A 299 0.22 22.70 21.35
N LYS A 300 -0.72 22.71 20.40
CA LYS A 300 -1.43 23.90 19.88
C LYS A 300 -2.92 23.75 20.16
N GLY A 301 -3.37 24.04 21.37
CA GLY A 301 -4.78 23.92 21.74
C GLY A 301 -5.04 23.22 23.08
N TYR A 302 -6.26 22.70 23.25
CA TYR A 302 -6.69 21.95 24.44
C TYR A 302 -6.40 20.46 24.26
N MET A 303 -5.55 19.89 25.11
CA MET A 303 -5.24 18.46 25.11
C MET A 303 -5.57 17.84 26.47
N LYS A 304 -6.35 16.76 26.45
CA LYS A 304 -6.68 15.98 27.64
C LYS A 304 -6.19 14.55 27.49
N PHE A 305 -5.21 14.15 28.27
CA PHE A 305 -4.70 12.79 28.34
C PHE A 305 -5.20 12.13 29.63
N ASP A 306 -6.25 11.33 29.53
CA ASP A 306 -6.77 10.56 30.67
C ASP A 306 -6.01 9.24 30.85
N GLY A 307 -5.44 8.67 29.78
CA GLY A 307 -4.54 7.52 29.81
C GLY A 307 -3.07 7.91 30.07
N LYS A 308 -2.14 6.98 29.86
CA LYS A 308 -0.71 7.24 30.08
C LYS A 308 -0.11 8.10 28.96
N LEU A 309 0.69 9.10 29.32
CA LEU A 309 1.48 9.92 28.40
C LEU A 309 2.97 9.80 28.72
N CYS A 310 3.75 9.34 27.75
CA CYS A 310 5.21 9.22 27.86
C CYS A 310 5.89 10.03 26.75
N VAL A 311 6.82 10.93 27.12
CA VAL A 311 7.55 11.79 26.17
C VAL A 311 9.06 11.69 26.41
N GLY A 312 9.80 11.31 25.37
CA GLY A 312 11.24 11.07 25.38
C GLY A 312 12.09 12.34 25.35
N LYS A 313 11.55 13.45 24.83
CA LYS A 313 12.19 14.78 24.83
C LYS A 313 11.31 15.84 25.50
N ASP A 314 11.15 17.00 24.89
CA ASP A 314 10.47 18.16 25.47
C ASP A 314 8.97 18.14 25.16
N VAL A 315 8.17 18.73 26.06
CA VAL A 315 6.78 19.11 25.80
C VAL A 315 6.75 20.62 25.60
N ILE A 316 6.26 21.06 24.43
CA ILE A 316 6.34 22.44 23.97
C ILE A 316 4.94 22.98 23.67
N PHE A 317 4.51 23.98 24.45
CA PHE A 317 3.27 24.72 24.20
C PHE A 317 3.52 25.84 23.20
N VAL A 318 2.86 25.76 22.05
CA VAL A 318 2.97 26.70 20.94
C VAL A 318 1.79 27.66 20.98
N TYR A 319 2.03 28.95 20.71
CA TYR A 319 0.98 29.97 20.82
C TYR A 319 -0.16 29.72 19.81
N GLU A 320 -1.38 29.54 20.32
CA GLU A 320 -2.58 29.60 19.49
C GLU A 320 -3.68 30.38 20.21
N LYS A 321 -4.21 31.40 19.55
CA LYS A 321 -5.25 32.27 20.11
C LYS A 321 -6.58 31.52 20.18
N ASN A 322 -7.07 31.24 21.38
CA ASN A 322 -8.41 30.67 21.58
C ASN A 322 -9.50 31.63 21.04
N PRO A 323 -10.25 31.27 19.98
CA PRO A 323 -11.27 32.14 19.39
C PRO A 323 -12.55 32.24 20.24
N TRP A 324 -12.72 31.36 21.24
CA TRP A 324 -13.93 31.25 22.08
C TRP A 324 -13.77 31.84 23.48
N ALA A 325 -12.59 32.32 23.86
CA ALA A 325 -12.35 32.94 25.16
C ALA A 325 -12.49 34.47 25.10
N ASP A 326 -13.53 35.02 25.73
CA ASP A 326 -13.62 36.46 25.98
C ASP A 326 -12.40 36.92 26.80
N GLY A 327 -11.59 37.79 26.21
CA GLY A 327 -10.37 38.34 26.82
C GLY A 327 -9.09 37.51 26.61
N GLY A 328 -9.08 36.53 25.68
CA GLY A 328 -7.83 35.88 25.24
C GLY A 328 -7.20 34.97 26.29
N LYS A 329 -8.00 34.18 27.02
CA LYS A 329 -7.46 33.17 27.94
C LYS A 329 -6.94 31.96 27.15
N ASP A 330 -5.68 31.63 27.38
CA ASP A 330 -4.96 30.51 26.76
C ASP A 330 -5.58 29.14 27.08
N TRP A 331 -5.37 28.19 26.18
CA TRP A 331 -5.83 26.81 26.27
C TRP A 331 -5.28 26.10 27.53
N TRP A 332 -6.10 25.27 28.17
CA TRP A 332 -5.72 24.46 29.34
C TRP A 332 -5.55 23.02 28.93
N SER A 333 -4.40 22.41 29.17
CA SER A 333 -4.17 20.98 28.87
C SER A 333 -3.96 20.19 30.17
N SER A 334 -4.19 18.89 30.16
CA SER A 334 -4.01 18.04 31.35
C SER A 334 -3.60 16.62 31.00
N ALA A 335 -2.80 15.99 31.85
CA ALA A 335 -2.52 14.56 31.79
C ALA A 335 -2.71 13.90 33.16
N SER A 336 -3.36 12.74 33.19
CA SER A 336 -3.62 11.99 34.43
C SER A 336 -2.42 11.16 34.89
N ASP A 337 -1.67 10.60 33.95
CA ASP A 337 -0.46 9.81 34.20
C ASP A 337 0.63 10.19 33.20
N MET A 338 1.69 10.88 33.64
CA MET A 338 2.66 11.49 32.73
C MET A 338 4.12 11.24 33.14
N TYR A 339 4.93 10.91 32.14
CA TYR A 339 6.39 10.76 32.21
C TYR A 339 7.05 11.60 31.12
N VAL A 340 7.92 12.53 31.49
CA VAL A 340 8.64 13.40 30.55
C VAL A 340 10.12 13.41 30.89
N ASN A 341 10.95 12.99 29.94
CA ASN A 341 12.42 12.96 30.10
C ASN A 341 13.05 14.36 29.91
N GLY A 342 12.48 15.19 29.04
CA GLY A 342 12.92 16.57 28.80
C GLY A 342 12.18 17.61 29.64
N ASN A 343 12.08 18.83 29.10
CA ASN A 343 11.49 19.98 29.75
C ASN A 343 10.05 20.21 29.27
N ILE A 344 9.23 20.76 30.16
CA ILE A 344 7.91 21.29 29.81
C ILE A 344 8.05 22.81 29.65
N THR A 345 7.91 23.30 28.42
CA THR A 345 8.19 24.69 28.05
C THR A 345 7.06 25.29 27.22
N ALA A 346 7.03 26.62 27.12
CA ALA A 346 6.15 27.35 26.21
C ALA A 346 6.96 28.31 25.35
N GLU A 347 6.50 28.55 24.13
CA GLU A 347 7.06 29.57 23.27
C GLU A 347 6.93 30.99 23.87
N PRO A 348 7.84 31.92 23.52
CA PRO A 348 7.77 33.30 24.01
C PRO A 348 6.42 33.96 23.70
N GLY A 349 5.69 34.35 24.74
CA GLY A 349 4.36 34.96 24.62
C GLY A 349 3.18 34.03 24.95
N THR A 350 3.45 32.75 25.24
CA THR A 350 2.46 31.74 25.65
C THR A 350 2.62 31.40 27.13
N GLU A 351 1.51 31.26 27.87
CA GLU A 351 1.54 30.74 29.24
C GLU A 351 1.41 29.21 29.26
N VAL A 352 2.29 28.50 29.99
CA VAL A 352 2.11 27.06 30.26
C VAL A 352 0.92 26.90 31.20
N ARG A 353 -0.22 26.48 30.66
CA ARG A 353 -1.40 26.10 31.44
C ARG A 353 -1.66 24.61 31.31
N PHE A 354 -0.79 23.85 31.94
CA PHE A 354 -0.89 22.40 32.03
C PHE A 354 -1.23 22.01 33.47
N ASN A 355 -2.22 21.14 33.66
CA ASN A 355 -2.43 20.45 34.93
C ASN A 355 -1.80 19.08 34.84
N PRO A 356 -0.50 18.94 35.15
CA PRO A 356 0.07 17.62 35.29
C PRO A 356 -0.59 16.99 36.53
N GLY A 357 -1.23 15.84 36.39
CA GLY A 357 -1.01 14.81 37.41
C GLY A 357 0.51 14.71 37.58
N GLU A 358 1.01 14.78 38.82
CA GLU A 358 2.44 14.89 39.14
C GLU A 358 3.33 14.17 38.10
N ASN A 359 4.24 14.89 37.40
CA ASN A 359 5.19 14.22 36.49
C ASN A 359 5.91 13.14 37.30
N LYS A 360 5.69 11.89 36.95
CA LYS A 360 6.11 10.74 37.76
C LYS A 360 7.59 10.40 37.56
N GLY A 361 8.29 11.13 36.69
CA GLY A 361 9.74 11.03 36.50
C GLY A 361 10.13 10.58 35.09
N SER A 362 11.28 9.93 34.98
CA SER A 362 11.89 9.49 33.72
C SER A 362 11.35 8.14 33.22
N TRP A 363 11.13 8.04 31.92
CA TRP A 363 10.58 6.92 31.18
C TRP A 363 11.63 5.86 30.75
N ALA A 364 12.71 5.64 31.52
CA ALA A 364 13.87 4.88 31.03
C ALA A 364 13.62 3.39 30.71
N ASP A 365 12.91 2.64 31.56
CA ASP A 365 12.75 1.17 31.41
C ASP A 365 11.70 0.77 30.36
N ASP A 366 10.78 1.66 30.02
CA ASP A 366 9.75 1.42 29.01
C ASP A 366 10.13 2.04 27.65
N TYR A 367 11.06 3.01 27.60
CA TYR A 367 11.55 3.58 26.33
C TYR A 367 12.20 2.53 25.43
N ALA A 368 13.14 1.73 25.96
CA ALA A 368 13.82 0.70 25.17
C ALA A 368 12.85 -0.36 24.61
N LYS A 369 11.82 -0.72 25.39
CA LYS A 369 10.77 -1.64 24.94
C LYS A 369 9.89 -1.05 23.85
N ILE A 370 9.66 0.26 23.89
CA ILE A 370 8.81 0.96 22.92
C ILE A 370 9.58 1.18 21.61
N ASP A 371 10.87 1.53 21.65
CA ASP A 371 11.72 1.55 20.45
C ASP A 371 11.78 0.15 19.81
N GLU A 372 11.99 -0.90 20.61
CA GLU A 372 11.93 -2.29 20.14
C GLU A 372 10.55 -2.65 19.55
N GLU A 373 9.45 -2.22 20.18
CA GLU A 373 8.09 -2.46 19.67
C GLU A 373 7.82 -1.69 18.36
N ILE A 374 8.25 -0.43 18.25
CA ILE A 374 8.13 0.38 17.03
C ILE A 374 8.92 -0.29 15.91
N ASN A 375 10.18 -0.68 16.16
CA ASN A 375 11.01 -1.39 15.19
C ASN A 375 10.37 -2.72 14.76
N ALA A 376 9.88 -3.52 15.70
CA ALA A 376 9.26 -4.81 15.42
C ALA A 376 7.97 -4.68 14.61
N ARG A 377 7.12 -3.68 14.94
CA ARG A 377 5.84 -3.45 14.25
C ARG A 377 6.00 -2.86 12.86
N ILE A 378 6.97 -1.96 12.66
CA ILE A 378 7.30 -1.44 11.33
C ILE A 378 7.95 -2.55 10.47
N GLY A 379 8.77 -3.41 11.10
CA GLY A 379 9.38 -4.58 10.46
C GLY A 379 10.31 -4.21 9.32
N SER A 380 10.81 -5.19 8.57
CA SER A 380 11.60 -4.92 7.36
C SER A 380 10.68 -4.65 6.15
N SER A 381 11.21 -4.02 5.09
CA SER A 381 10.45 -3.67 3.88
C SER A 381 11.15 -4.14 2.61
N VAL A 382 11.18 -5.45 2.42
CA VAL A 382 11.76 -6.10 1.25
C VAL A 382 10.67 -6.88 0.54
N PHE A 383 10.29 -6.43 -0.66
CA PHE A 383 9.31 -7.09 -1.51
C PHE A 383 10.01 -7.79 -2.69
N PRO A 384 9.52 -8.95 -3.15
CA PRO A 384 10.15 -9.69 -4.25
C PRO A 384 9.83 -9.12 -5.63
N LYS A 385 10.79 -9.16 -6.54
CA LYS A 385 10.53 -8.83 -7.95
C LYS A 385 9.85 -10.01 -8.62
N TRP A 386 8.52 -10.03 -8.54
CA TRP A 386 7.72 -11.05 -9.17
C TRP A 386 7.29 -10.63 -10.59
N GLN A 387 7.81 -11.33 -11.60
CA GLN A 387 7.41 -11.20 -13.00
C GLN A 387 6.96 -12.57 -13.51
N ALA A 388 5.79 -12.62 -14.15
CA ALA A 388 5.34 -13.84 -14.80
C ALA A 388 6.00 -13.98 -16.17
N GLU A 389 6.29 -15.23 -16.57
CA GLU A 389 6.83 -15.51 -17.90
C GLU A 389 5.70 -15.51 -18.95
N THR A 390 5.47 -14.36 -19.58
CA THR A 390 4.36 -14.17 -20.54
C THR A 390 4.80 -14.09 -22.01
N SER A 391 6.10 -14.21 -22.26
CA SER A 391 6.67 -14.13 -23.61
C SER A 391 6.23 -15.32 -24.47
N GLY A 392 5.60 -15.03 -25.61
CA GLY A 392 5.22 -16.04 -26.60
C GLY A 392 3.88 -16.74 -26.33
N LEU A 393 3.14 -16.30 -25.30
CA LEU A 393 1.78 -16.76 -25.06
C LEU A 393 0.86 -16.42 -26.25
N PRO A 394 -0.08 -17.32 -26.63
CA PRO A 394 -1.05 -17.06 -27.68
C PRO A 394 -2.03 -15.97 -27.26
N THR A 395 -2.51 -15.17 -28.20
CA THR A 395 -3.57 -14.18 -27.93
C THR A 395 -4.95 -14.84 -28.02
N GLU A 396 -5.78 -14.65 -27.00
CA GLU A 396 -7.17 -15.09 -26.95
C GLU A 396 -8.10 -13.87 -27.00
N ASP A 397 -8.88 -13.76 -28.08
CA ASP A 397 -9.94 -12.74 -28.20
C ASP A 397 -11.26 -13.29 -27.65
N ILE A 398 -11.84 -12.60 -26.67
CA ILE A 398 -13.11 -12.95 -26.03
C ILE A 398 -14.25 -12.28 -26.79
N ILE A 399 -15.08 -13.11 -27.43
CA ILE A 399 -16.24 -12.65 -28.20
C ILE A 399 -17.50 -13.33 -27.68
N PHE A 400 -18.40 -12.51 -27.14
CA PHE A 400 -19.75 -12.89 -26.75
C PHE A 400 -20.75 -12.73 -27.90
N GLN A 401 -21.90 -13.39 -27.73
CA GLN A 401 -23.08 -13.23 -28.56
C GLN A 401 -24.33 -13.27 -27.67
N SER A 402 -24.64 -12.14 -27.01
CA SER A 402 -25.71 -12.09 -26.01
C SER A 402 -27.14 -12.00 -26.58
N TYR A 403 -27.37 -12.53 -27.78
CA TYR A 403 -28.67 -12.59 -28.43
C TYR A 403 -29.12 -14.03 -28.56
N ASP A 404 -30.36 -14.26 -28.17
CA ASP A 404 -31.00 -15.56 -28.20
C ASP A 404 -32.38 -15.42 -28.85
N SER A 405 -32.69 -16.28 -29.83
CA SER A 405 -34.03 -16.35 -30.41
C SER A 405 -34.44 -17.79 -30.69
N ALA A 406 -35.34 -18.30 -29.84
CA ALA A 406 -35.95 -19.62 -29.98
C ALA A 406 -36.67 -19.81 -31.34
N GLY A 407 -37.13 -18.72 -31.96
CA GLY A 407 -37.78 -18.74 -33.28
C GLY A 407 -36.82 -18.83 -34.48
N GLU A 408 -35.55 -18.43 -34.32
CA GLU A 408 -34.56 -18.42 -35.41
C GLU A 408 -33.46 -19.47 -35.23
N GLY A 409 -33.51 -20.26 -34.14
CA GLY A 409 -32.53 -21.30 -33.83
C GLY A 409 -31.16 -20.76 -33.45
N VAL A 410 -31.07 -19.49 -33.05
CA VAL A 410 -29.83 -18.85 -32.59
C VAL A 410 -29.71 -19.04 -31.08
N VAL A 411 -28.71 -19.82 -30.66
CA VAL A 411 -28.36 -20.02 -29.25
C VAL A 411 -27.32 -18.96 -28.86
N GLY A 412 -27.61 -18.18 -27.83
CA GLY A 412 -26.68 -17.13 -27.35
C GLY A 412 -25.39 -17.71 -26.76
N LYS A 413 -24.30 -16.95 -26.82
CA LYS A 413 -23.02 -17.25 -26.17
C LYS A 413 -22.73 -16.21 -25.09
N TYR A 414 -23.11 -16.54 -23.86
CA TYR A 414 -22.92 -15.69 -22.68
C TYR A 414 -21.67 -16.02 -21.87
N VAL A 415 -21.12 -17.22 -22.06
CA VAL A 415 -19.95 -17.73 -21.34
C VAL A 415 -18.78 -17.95 -22.30
N HIS A 416 -17.59 -17.48 -21.92
CA HIS A 416 -16.32 -17.78 -22.59
C HIS A 416 -15.39 -18.53 -21.63
N TYR A 417 -14.70 -19.56 -22.12
CA TYR A 417 -13.85 -20.43 -21.31
C TYR A 417 -12.38 -20.23 -21.68
N ILE A 418 -11.51 -20.14 -20.69
CA ILE A 418 -10.06 -20.03 -20.81
C ILE A 418 -9.45 -21.18 -20.01
N GLY A 419 -8.79 -22.11 -20.69
CA GLY A 419 -8.17 -23.29 -20.08
C GLY A 419 -6.66 -23.42 -20.32
N GLU A 420 -6.05 -22.42 -20.96
CA GLU A 420 -4.63 -22.38 -21.31
C GLU A 420 -4.05 -21.01 -20.98
N ASP A 421 -2.74 -20.94 -20.83
CA ASP A 421 -2.03 -19.67 -20.63
C ASP A 421 -2.12 -18.83 -21.91
N CYS A 422 -2.50 -17.56 -21.78
CA CYS A 422 -2.74 -16.71 -22.94
C CYS A 422 -2.60 -15.22 -22.64
N VAL A 423 -2.49 -14.42 -23.70
CA VAL A 423 -2.66 -12.97 -23.65
C VAL A 423 -4.11 -12.64 -23.95
N ILE A 424 -4.81 -11.97 -23.04
CA ILE A 424 -6.17 -11.50 -23.30
C ILE A 424 -6.12 -10.33 -24.28
N GLY A 425 -6.70 -10.56 -25.45
CA GLY A 425 -6.83 -9.60 -26.53
C GLY A 425 -8.07 -8.71 -26.36
N LYS A 426 -8.92 -8.71 -27.38
CA LYS A 426 -10.17 -7.96 -27.39
C LYS A 426 -11.20 -8.66 -26.52
N VAL A 427 -11.98 -7.88 -25.78
CA VAL A 427 -13.20 -8.36 -25.13
C VAL A 427 -14.38 -7.55 -25.61
N ARG A 428 -15.34 -8.21 -26.26
CA ARG A 428 -16.51 -7.53 -26.84
C ARG A 428 -17.72 -8.45 -26.91
N ASP A 429 -18.88 -7.83 -27.02
CA ASP A 429 -20.10 -8.50 -27.45
C ASP A 429 -20.39 -8.19 -28.91
N SER A 430 -20.69 -9.21 -29.71
CA SER A 430 -21.05 -9.01 -31.11
C SER A 430 -22.47 -8.45 -31.30
N TYR A 431 -23.27 -8.41 -30.23
CA TYR A 431 -24.64 -7.92 -30.26
C TYR A 431 -24.77 -6.52 -29.64
N ASP A 432 -25.22 -5.56 -30.46
CA ASP A 432 -25.38 -4.13 -30.14
C ASP A 432 -26.77 -3.76 -29.59
N GLY A 433 -27.68 -4.73 -29.47
CA GLY A 433 -29.03 -4.53 -28.92
C GLY A 433 -29.16 -4.83 -27.42
N THR A 434 -30.33 -4.57 -26.85
CA THR A 434 -30.71 -5.03 -25.50
C THR A 434 -30.96 -6.54 -25.55
N GLY A 435 -30.01 -7.35 -25.08
CA GLY A 435 -30.15 -8.81 -25.00
C GLY A 435 -31.17 -9.23 -23.95
N ALA A 436 -31.62 -10.48 -24.01
CA ALA A 436 -32.51 -11.06 -23.00
C ALA A 436 -31.83 -11.23 -21.62
N THR A 437 -30.51 -11.42 -21.63
CA THR A 437 -29.67 -11.58 -20.44
C THR A 437 -28.55 -10.53 -20.44
N ALA A 438 -28.40 -9.81 -19.33
CA ALA A 438 -27.41 -8.74 -19.20
C ALA A 438 -26.06 -9.21 -18.60
N ASN A 439 -25.90 -10.48 -18.22
CA ASN A 439 -24.71 -10.96 -17.50
C ASN A 439 -23.82 -11.81 -18.43
N LEU A 440 -22.64 -11.28 -18.76
CA LEU A 440 -21.59 -11.99 -19.48
C LEU A 440 -20.64 -12.66 -18.49
N THR A 441 -20.09 -13.82 -18.85
CA THR A 441 -19.20 -14.58 -17.97
C THR A 441 -17.93 -15.04 -18.67
N ILE A 442 -16.79 -14.84 -18.04
CA ILE A 442 -15.51 -15.44 -18.41
C ILE A 442 -15.18 -16.46 -17.33
N ILE A 443 -14.92 -17.70 -17.72
CA ILE A 443 -14.49 -18.77 -16.83
C ILE A 443 -13.02 -19.06 -17.12
N ILE A 444 -12.19 -18.91 -16.10
CA ILE A 444 -10.76 -19.19 -16.14
C ILE A 444 -10.53 -20.48 -15.34
N ASP A 445 -10.17 -21.53 -16.03
CA ASP A 445 -9.89 -22.83 -15.44
C ASP A 445 -8.43 -22.91 -14.96
N THR A 446 -8.27 -22.94 -13.64
CA THR A 446 -6.95 -23.02 -12.98
C THR A 446 -6.50 -24.45 -12.73
N GLY A 447 -7.33 -25.46 -13.04
CA GLY A 447 -7.01 -26.86 -12.79
C GLY A 447 -7.29 -27.32 -11.35
N ASP A 448 -7.36 -28.64 -11.13
CA ASP A 448 -7.54 -29.26 -9.81
C ASP A 448 -6.23 -29.44 -9.02
N ASP A 449 -5.09 -29.19 -9.67
CA ASP A 449 -3.78 -29.20 -9.00
C ASP A 449 -3.63 -27.93 -8.15
N PRO A 450 -3.56 -28.03 -6.80
CA PRO A 450 -3.39 -26.85 -5.93
C PRO A 450 -2.05 -26.13 -6.19
N ASP A 451 -1.02 -26.84 -6.63
CA ASP A 451 0.29 -26.26 -6.95
C ASP A 451 0.34 -25.73 -8.41
N GLY A 452 -0.73 -25.95 -9.18
CA GLY A 452 -0.86 -25.49 -10.56
C GLY A 452 -0.98 -23.97 -10.65
N VAL A 453 -0.30 -23.38 -11.64
CA VAL A 453 -0.35 -21.93 -11.91
C VAL A 453 -0.85 -21.71 -13.33
N ARG A 454 -1.97 -20.98 -13.47
CA ARG A 454 -2.51 -20.47 -14.74
C ARG A 454 -1.99 -19.05 -14.93
N THR A 455 -1.30 -18.80 -16.04
CA THR A 455 -0.71 -17.47 -16.31
C THR A 455 -1.42 -16.78 -17.46
N LEU A 456 -1.95 -15.59 -17.20
CA LEU A 456 -2.51 -14.70 -18.21
C LEU A 456 -1.69 -13.42 -18.29
N SER A 457 -1.60 -12.83 -19.48
CA SER A 457 -1.18 -11.43 -19.65
C SER A 457 -2.32 -10.63 -20.26
N VAL A 458 -2.38 -9.32 -20.03
CA VAL A 458 -3.43 -8.46 -20.60
C VAL A 458 -2.89 -7.52 -21.66
N SER A 459 -3.70 -7.23 -22.68
CA SER A 459 -3.38 -6.24 -23.71
C SER A 459 -4.43 -5.12 -23.75
N PRO A 460 -4.08 -3.90 -24.19
CA PRO A 460 -5.07 -2.83 -24.33
C PRO A 460 -6.24 -3.25 -25.20
N ASN A 461 -7.46 -3.03 -24.71
CA ASN A 461 -8.69 -3.39 -25.42
C ASN A 461 -9.76 -2.29 -25.42
N CYS A 462 -9.45 -1.13 -24.83
CA CYS A 462 -10.38 0.00 -24.69
C CYS A 462 -10.28 1.07 -25.80
N ASP A 463 -9.48 0.83 -26.84
CA ASP A 463 -9.35 1.77 -27.97
C ASP A 463 -10.69 2.07 -28.65
N SER A 464 -11.60 1.08 -28.71
CA SER A 464 -12.94 1.23 -29.30
C SER A 464 -13.85 2.17 -28.51
N VAL A 465 -13.60 2.34 -27.22
CA VAL A 465 -14.32 3.25 -26.32
C VAL A 465 -13.52 4.54 -26.04
N GLY A 466 -12.42 4.74 -26.78
CA GLY A 466 -11.63 5.98 -26.75
C GLY A 466 -10.65 6.09 -25.58
N VAL A 467 -10.30 4.98 -24.93
CA VAL A 467 -9.36 4.97 -23.79
C VAL A 467 -8.09 4.21 -24.17
N SER A 468 -7.00 4.94 -24.35
CA SER A 468 -5.72 4.38 -24.79
C SER A 468 -4.98 3.65 -23.67
N ASN A 469 -4.26 2.57 -24.04
CA ASN A 469 -3.41 1.78 -23.15
C ASN A 469 -4.16 1.27 -21.91
N THR A 470 -5.42 0.89 -22.09
CA THR A 470 -6.27 0.42 -20.99
C THR A 470 -6.86 -0.94 -21.34
N PHE A 471 -6.78 -1.84 -20.37
CA PHE A 471 -7.47 -3.12 -20.36
C PHE A 471 -8.67 -3.05 -19.40
N MET A 472 -9.81 -3.56 -19.84
CA MET A 472 -10.99 -3.84 -19.03
C MET A 472 -11.54 -5.22 -19.39
N TRP A 473 -12.09 -5.96 -18.43
CA TRP A 473 -12.78 -7.22 -18.74
C TRP A 473 -14.04 -7.01 -19.58
N TYR A 474 -14.67 -5.83 -19.51
CA TYR A 474 -15.69 -5.44 -20.47
C TYR A 474 -15.70 -3.92 -20.72
N PRO A 475 -15.05 -3.45 -21.80
CA PRO A 475 -14.92 -2.00 -22.09
C PRO A 475 -16.25 -1.28 -22.32
N GLU A 476 -17.29 -2.00 -22.73
CA GLU A 476 -18.62 -1.46 -23.03
C GLU A 476 -19.56 -1.45 -21.80
N ALA A 477 -19.06 -1.80 -20.61
CA ALA A 477 -19.83 -1.76 -19.37
C ALA A 477 -20.37 -0.35 -19.11
N SER A 478 -21.65 -0.25 -18.71
CA SER A 478 -22.32 1.04 -18.47
C SER A 478 -23.15 1.02 -17.18
N PRO A 479 -23.05 2.05 -16.33
CA PRO A 479 -23.74 2.11 -15.04
C PRO A 479 -25.26 2.33 -15.17
N SER A 480 -25.76 2.74 -16.34
CA SER A 480 -27.18 3.03 -16.58
C SER A 480 -28.01 1.80 -17.00
N GLY A 481 -27.66 0.61 -16.51
CA GLY A 481 -28.34 -0.65 -16.83
C GLY A 481 -27.81 -1.36 -18.09
N GLY A 482 -26.50 -1.25 -18.35
CA GLY A 482 -25.82 -1.99 -19.42
C GLY A 482 -25.56 -3.46 -19.05
N LYS A 483 -24.87 -4.19 -19.93
CA LYS A 483 -24.41 -5.55 -19.64
C LYS A 483 -23.33 -5.52 -18.55
N THR A 484 -23.36 -6.50 -17.66
CA THR A 484 -22.38 -6.72 -16.58
C THR A 484 -21.44 -7.85 -16.96
N ILE A 485 -20.28 -7.91 -16.30
CA ILE A 485 -19.25 -8.94 -16.54
C ILE A 485 -18.86 -9.65 -15.25
N THR A 486 -18.95 -10.98 -15.28
CA THR A 486 -18.48 -11.89 -14.22
C THR A 486 -17.23 -12.60 -14.71
N VAL A 487 -16.13 -12.51 -13.97
CA VAL A 487 -14.92 -13.27 -14.21
C VAL A 487 -14.79 -14.28 -13.08
N LEU A 488 -14.81 -15.57 -13.42
CA LEU A 488 -14.81 -16.66 -12.45
C LEU A 488 -13.56 -17.50 -12.62
N THR A 489 -12.87 -17.79 -11.52
CA THR A 489 -11.96 -18.94 -11.49
C THR A 489 -12.73 -20.20 -11.10
N VAL A 490 -12.30 -21.33 -11.67
CA VAL A 490 -12.74 -22.67 -11.28
C VAL A 490 -11.51 -23.56 -11.11
N GLY A 491 -11.57 -24.48 -10.15
CA GLY A 491 -10.44 -25.29 -9.73
C GLY A 491 -9.78 -24.81 -8.43
N ARG A 492 -8.60 -25.36 -8.17
CA ARG A 492 -7.80 -25.13 -6.95
C ARG A 492 -6.49 -24.42 -7.23
N GLY A 493 -6.04 -24.45 -8.49
CA GLY A 493 -4.82 -23.79 -8.91
C GLY A 493 -4.89 -22.28 -8.75
N THR A 494 -3.71 -21.66 -8.83
CA THR A 494 -3.54 -20.22 -8.72
C THR A 494 -3.63 -19.55 -10.09
N LEU A 495 -4.36 -18.44 -10.18
CA LEU A 495 -4.37 -17.57 -11.35
C LEU A 495 -3.38 -16.42 -11.14
N VAL A 496 -2.47 -16.21 -12.08
CA VAL A 496 -1.57 -15.06 -12.15
C VAL A 496 -1.89 -14.26 -13.40
N ILE A 497 -2.18 -12.97 -13.23
CA ILE A 497 -2.45 -12.00 -14.30
C ILE A 497 -1.34 -10.97 -14.29
N ASP A 498 -0.50 -11.01 -15.32
CA ASP A 498 0.54 -10.04 -15.60
C ASP A 498 -0.07 -8.80 -16.28
N VAL A 499 0.15 -7.62 -15.68
CA VAL A 499 -0.17 -6.32 -16.30
C VAL A 499 1.12 -5.73 -16.87
N PRO A 500 1.30 -5.71 -18.21
CA PRO A 500 2.55 -5.28 -18.83
C PRO A 500 2.84 -3.78 -18.68
N ASP A 501 4.08 -3.40 -18.99
CA ASP A 501 4.53 -2.00 -18.96
C ASP A 501 3.62 -1.08 -19.79
N GLY A 502 3.28 0.08 -19.23
CA GLY A 502 2.46 1.08 -19.91
C GLY A 502 0.97 0.77 -19.97
N ILE A 503 0.51 -0.35 -19.40
CA ILE A 503 -0.91 -0.76 -19.41
C ILE A 503 -1.60 -0.35 -18.11
N THR A 504 -2.76 0.29 -18.24
CA THR A 504 -3.70 0.47 -17.13
C THR A 504 -4.70 -0.68 -17.10
N TYR A 505 -4.71 -1.48 -16.05
CA TYR A 505 -5.83 -2.38 -15.77
C TYR A 505 -6.89 -1.61 -14.99
N GLN A 506 -8.03 -1.38 -15.64
CA GLN A 506 -9.20 -0.76 -15.04
C GLN A 506 -10.32 -1.78 -14.85
N ALA A 507 -10.95 -1.78 -13.67
CA ALA A 507 -12.15 -2.59 -13.45
C ALA A 507 -13.34 -2.08 -14.27
N SER A 508 -14.27 -2.99 -14.58
CA SER A 508 -15.53 -2.66 -15.23
C SER A 508 -16.61 -2.27 -14.21
N ASP A 509 -17.60 -1.47 -14.61
CA ASP A 509 -18.76 -1.19 -13.76
C ASP A 509 -19.51 -2.49 -13.43
N GLN A 510 -19.86 -2.65 -12.15
CA GLN A 510 -20.50 -3.85 -11.62
C GLN A 510 -19.72 -5.13 -11.94
N GLU A 511 -18.40 -5.10 -12.03
CA GLU A 511 -17.59 -6.30 -12.23
C GLU A 511 -17.62 -7.21 -10.98
N PHE A 512 -17.80 -8.52 -11.18
CA PHE A 512 -17.48 -9.50 -10.15
C PHE A 512 -16.29 -10.28 -10.65
N PHE A 513 -15.22 -10.33 -9.89
CA PHE A 513 -14.07 -11.16 -10.19
C PHE A 513 -13.67 -11.97 -8.96
N GLY A 514 -13.85 -13.29 -9.01
CA GLY A 514 -13.50 -14.18 -7.90
C GLY A 514 -13.75 -15.65 -8.20
N ASP A 515 -13.53 -16.51 -7.20
CA ASP A 515 -13.84 -17.94 -7.29
C ASP A 515 -15.34 -18.21 -7.46
N LEU A 516 -15.68 -19.29 -8.17
CA LEU A 516 -17.06 -19.75 -8.36
C LEU A 516 -17.81 -19.89 -7.02
N SER A 517 -17.15 -20.39 -5.98
CA SER A 517 -17.79 -20.58 -4.67
C SER A 517 -18.20 -19.25 -4.06
N TRP A 518 -17.35 -18.21 -4.15
CA TRP A 518 -17.70 -16.86 -3.70
C TRP A 518 -18.90 -16.29 -4.45
N PHE A 519 -18.94 -16.47 -5.77
CA PHE A 519 -20.06 -16.02 -6.60
C PHE A 519 -21.39 -16.65 -6.16
N MET A 520 -21.40 -17.97 -5.97
CA MET A 520 -22.61 -18.71 -5.58
C MET A 520 -23.04 -18.36 -4.15
N MET A 521 -22.08 -18.23 -3.22
CA MET A 521 -22.35 -17.83 -1.84
C MET A 521 -22.91 -16.41 -1.73
N ALA A 522 -22.48 -15.50 -2.61
CA ALA A 522 -22.98 -14.13 -2.71
C ALA A 522 -24.40 -14.03 -3.31
N GLY A 523 -25.01 -15.16 -3.70
CA GLY A 523 -26.36 -15.22 -4.27
C GLY A 523 -26.41 -15.28 -5.80
N GLY A 524 -25.27 -15.53 -6.45
CA GLY A 524 -25.24 -15.92 -7.86
C GLY A 524 -25.94 -17.26 -8.10
N SER A 525 -26.39 -17.48 -9.34
CA SER A 525 -26.99 -18.75 -9.78
C SER A 525 -26.55 -19.11 -11.19
N ILE A 526 -26.59 -20.40 -11.49
CA ILE A 526 -26.32 -20.91 -12.85
C ILE A 526 -27.66 -21.23 -13.50
N GLU A 527 -27.95 -20.57 -14.61
CA GLU A 527 -29.26 -20.64 -15.28
C GLU A 527 -29.10 -20.98 -16.76
N THR A 528 -30.22 -21.30 -17.39
CA THR A 528 -30.28 -21.63 -18.81
C THR A 528 -31.39 -20.82 -19.45
N THR A 529 -31.11 -20.18 -20.58
CA THR A 529 -32.13 -19.46 -21.35
C THR A 529 -33.15 -20.41 -21.96
N ASP A 530 -34.26 -19.88 -22.47
CA ASP A 530 -35.30 -20.67 -23.15
C ASP A 530 -34.76 -21.48 -24.35
N SER A 531 -33.64 -21.07 -24.97
CA SER A 531 -33.01 -21.82 -26.07
C SER A 531 -31.96 -22.85 -25.63
N GLY A 532 -31.65 -22.94 -24.33
CA GLY A 532 -30.65 -23.86 -23.81
C GLY A 532 -29.26 -23.26 -23.59
N ALA A 533 -29.07 -21.94 -23.73
CA ALA A 533 -27.78 -21.30 -23.47
C ALA A 533 -27.55 -21.12 -21.97
N VAL A 534 -26.41 -21.59 -21.45
CA VAL A 534 -26.04 -21.38 -20.04
C VAL A 534 -25.55 -19.95 -19.82
N TYR A 535 -25.93 -19.36 -18.68
CA TYR A 535 -25.42 -18.08 -18.21
C TYR A 535 -25.36 -18.04 -16.67
N PHE A 536 -24.56 -17.12 -16.13
CA PHE A 536 -24.46 -16.91 -14.70
C PHE A 536 -25.29 -15.69 -14.33
N SER A 537 -26.36 -15.94 -13.58
CA SER A 537 -27.30 -14.92 -13.14
C SER A 537 -26.86 -14.28 -11.84
N ARG A 538 -27.16 -12.99 -11.71
CA ARG A 538 -26.89 -12.21 -10.50
C ARG A 538 -28.20 -11.76 -9.91
N ASN A 539 -28.53 -12.24 -8.72
CA ASN A 539 -29.73 -11.83 -8.03
C ASN A 539 -29.48 -10.56 -7.21
N GLY A 540 -29.29 -9.42 -7.91
CA GLY A 540 -29.00 -8.12 -7.31
C GLY A 540 -27.50 -7.81 -7.19
N SER A 541 -27.16 -6.89 -6.27
CA SER A 541 -25.78 -6.43 -6.08
C SER A 541 -24.98 -7.46 -5.29
N LEU A 542 -23.93 -8.02 -5.91
CA LEU A 542 -23.09 -9.06 -5.30
C LEU A 542 -22.19 -8.49 -4.19
N SER A 543 -21.69 -7.26 -4.35
CA SER A 543 -20.80 -6.59 -3.39
C SER A 543 -21.35 -6.54 -1.93
N PRO A 544 -22.54 -5.97 -1.66
CA PRO A 544 -23.08 -5.92 -0.29
C PRO A 544 -23.51 -7.30 0.23
N ASN A 545 -23.95 -8.21 -0.65
CA ASN A 545 -24.30 -9.57 -0.27
C ASN A 545 -23.07 -10.38 0.16
N SER A 546 -21.95 -10.25 -0.56
CA SER A 546 -20.68 -10.88 -0.23
C SER A 546 -20.19 -10.46 1.17
N SER A 547 -20.18 -9.15 1.46
CA SER A 547 -19.83 -8.64 2.80
C SER A 547 -20.71 -9.26 3.88
N SER A 548 -22.03 -9.25 3.67
CA SER A 548 -22.99 -9.82 4.62
C SER A 548 -22.77 -11.32 4.85
N VAL A 549 -22.45 -12.09 3.81
CA VAL A 549 -22.22 -13.53 3.91
C VAL A 549 -20.93 -13.84 4.66
N ILE A 550 -19.86 -13.07 4.42
CA ILE A 550 -18.58 -13.23 5.14
C ILE A 550 -18.77 -12.98 6.63
N HIS A 551 -19.31 -11.81 6.99
CA HIS A 551 -19.45 -11.36 8.37
C HIS A 551 -20.45 -12.19 9.17
N ASN A 552 -21.65 -12.42 8.63
CA ASN A 552 -22.71 -13.12 9.38
C ASN A 552 -22.37 -14.59 9.68
N ASN A 553 -21.45 -15.19 8.93
CA ASN A 553 -21.06 -16.59 9.10
C ASN A 553 -19.63 -16.74 9.66
N GLY A 554 -18.89 -15.64 9.85
CA GLY A 554 -17.51 -15.65 10.33
C GLY A 554 -16.61 -16.52 9.45
N LEU A 555 -16.70 -16.36 8.13
CA LEU A 555 -16.04 -17.25 7.16
C LEU A 555 -14.52 -17.11 7.14
N ILE A 556 -14.00 -15.98 7.62
CA ILE A 556 -12.59 -15.63 7.65
C ILE A 556 -12.18 -15.44 9.11
N LEU A 557 -10.99 -15.93 9.47
CA LEU A 557 -10.45 -15.73 10.81
C LEU A 557 -9.88 -14.31 10.95
N GLU A 558 -10.67 -13.37 11.45
CA GLU A 558 -10.24 -11.96 11.58
C GLU A 558 -9.23 -11.72 12.72
N GLN A 559 -9.20 -12.59 13.73
CA GLN A 559 -8.36 -12.43 14.92
C GLN A 559 -7.82 -13.77 15.42
N ALA A 560 -6.67 -13.73 16.09
CA ALA A 560 -6.14 -14.87 16.81
C ALA A 560 -7.16 -15.45 17.81
N ASP A 561 -7.43 -16.75 17.70
CA ASP A 561 -8.37 -17.49 18.56
C ASP A 561 -7.65 -18.34 19.63
N GLY A 562 -6.32 -18.29 19.65
CA GLY A 562 -5.47 -19.08 20.55
C GLY A 562 -5.45 -20.59 20.28
N THR A 563 -6.01 -21.08 19.18
CA THR A 563 -6.07 -22.52 18.88
C THR A 563 -4.96 -23.01 17.96
N CYS A 564 -4.16 -22.10 17.41
CA CYS A 564 -3.20 -22.40 16.36
C CYS A 564 -2.03 -23.25 16.86
N LYS A 565 -1.80 -24.38 16.20
CA LYS A 565 -0.63 -25.24 16.39
C LYS A 565 -0.06 -25.62 15.04
N TYR A 566 1.24 -25.40 14.85
CA TYR A 566 1.91 -25.61 13.58
C TYR A 566 2.65 -26.93 13.57
N LYS A 567 2.43 -27.72 12.51
CA LYS A 567 3.08 -29.01 12.30
C LYS A 567 3.74 -29.02 10.93
N LYS A 568 4.97 -29.52 10.85
CA LYS A 568 5.66 -29.74 9.56
C LYS A 568 4.89 -30.75 8.70
N ILE A 569 4.72 -30.43 7.43
CA ILE A 569 4.05 -31.29 6.45
C ILE A 569 5.02 -32.40 6.00
N ASP A 570 4.57 -33.65 6.01
CA ASP A 570 5.43 -34.80 5.67
C ASP A 570 5.92 -34.71 4.21
N GLY A 571 7.24 -34.73 4.02
CA GLY A 571 7.87 -34.65 2.68
C GLY A 571 7.95 -33.24 2.09
N SER A 572 7.65 -32.21 2.88
CA SER A 572 7.68 -30.80 2.49
C SER A 572 8.52 -29.97 3.47
N ASP A 573 9.01 -28.82 3.03
CA ASP A 573 9.72 -27.84 3.89
C ASP A 573 8.76 -26.85 4.58
N TYR A 574 7.47 -26.98 4.32
CA TYR A 574 6.42 -26.12 4.88
C TYR A 574 5.70 -26.76 6.09
N TYR A 575 5.02 -25.89 6.84
CA TYR A 575 4.23 -26.19 8.02
C TYR A 575 2.76 -25.90 7.75
N THR A 576 1.85 -26.58 8.44
CA THR A 576 0.41 -26.32 8.39
C THR A 576 -0.15 -26.11 9.79
N CYS A 577 -1.20 -25.29 9.91
CA CYS A 577 -1.93 -25.17 11.17
C CYS A 577 -2.90 -26.35 11.31
N GLU A 578 -2.86 -27.06 12.42
CA GLU A 578 -3.77 -28.18 12.69
C GLU A 578 -5.24 -27.74 12.77
N SER A 579 -5.52 -26.51 13.20
CA SER A 579 -6.87 -25.97 13.41
C SER A 579 -7.44 -25.31 12.14
N HIS A 580 -6.60 -24.62 11.37
CA HIS A 580 -7.03 -23.73 10.28
C HIS A 580 -6.43 -24.06 8.91
N GLY A 581 -5.56 -25.07 8.83
CA GLY A 581 -4.82 -25.41 7.62
C GLY A 581 -3.83 -24.33 7.20
N GLY A 582 -3.63 -24.18 5.89
CA GLY A 582 -2.64 -23.27 5.30
C GLY A 582 -1.24 -23.89 5.17
N SER A 583 -0.35 -23.19 4.48
CA SER A 583 1.02 -23.61 4.23
C SER A 583 1.97 -22.46 4.58
N TYR A 584 2.84 -22.67 5.57
CA TYR A 584 3.69 -21.63 6.16
C TYR A 584 5.16 -22.04 6.16
N GLU A 585 6.05 -21.08 5.95
CA GLU A 585 7.50 -21.32 6.03
C GLU A 585 7.98 -21.42 7.48
N GLU A 586 9.02 -22.23 7.72
CA GLU A 586 9.54 -22.53 9.07
C GLU A 586 9.89 -21.27 9.87
N TYR A 587 10.48 -20.26 9.23
CA TYR A 587 10.90 -19.06 9.95
C TYR A 587 9.70 -18.27 10.52
N ASN A 588 8.54 -18.29 9.85
CA ASN A 588 7.33 -17.62 10.36
C ASN A 588 6.74 -18.34 11.54
N VAL A 589 6.78 -19.67 11.51
CA VAL A 589 6.35 -20.49 12.63
C VAL A 589 7.22 -20.19 13.86
N LYS A 590 8.55 -20.04 13.68
CA LYS A 590 9.44 -19.64 14.77
C LYS A 590 9.09 -18.29 15.37
N LYS A 591 8.68 -17.30 14.57
CA LYS A 591 8.21 -16.00 15.11
C LYS A 591 7.00 -16.14 16.03
N VAL A 592 6.09 -17.08 15.75
CA VAL A 592 4.97 -17.38 16.65
C VAL A 592 5.45 -18.11 17.91
N GLU A 593 6.34 -19.09 17.77
CA GLU A 593 6.92 -19.83 18.89
C GLU A 593 7.73 -18.93 19.85
N ASP A 594 8.40 -17.92 19.30
CA ASP A 594 9.17 -16.91 20.04
C ASP A 594 8.29 -15.80 20.65
N GLY A 595 6.97 -15.83 20.40
CA GLY A 595 6.02 -14.85 20.92
C GLY A 595 6.11 -13.47 20.25
N LEU A 596 6.74 -13.39 19.08
CA LEU A 596 6.81 -12.17 18.26
C LEU A 596 5.54 -11.95 17.44
N ARG A 597 4.70 -12.98 17.30
CA ARG A 597 3.42 -12.95 16.60
C ARG A 597 2.43 -13.91 17.24
N ASP A 598 1.15 -13.52 17.36
CA ASP A 598 0.14 -14.35 18.02
C ASP A 598 -0.29 -15.55 17.15
N THR A 599 -0.43 -15.34 15.83
CA THR A 599 -0.82 -16.39 14.88
C THR A 599 -0.44 -16.04 13.44
N LEU A 600 -0.20 -17.07 12.63
CA LEU A 600 -0.12 -16.98 11.16
C LEU A 600 -1.48 -17.17 10.47
N CYS A 601 -2.55 -17.51 11.21
CA CYS A 601 -3.82 -17.92 10.59
C CYS A 601 -4.84 -16.77 10.41
N GLU A 602 -4.54 -15.55 10.85
CA GLU A 602 -5.40 -14.38 10.59
C GLU A 602 -5.61 -14.21 9.09
N GLY A 603 -6.85 -13.98 8.65
CA GLY A 603 -7.25 -13.95 7.24
C GLY A 603 -7.49 -15.33 6.61
N ARG A 604 -7.28 -16.45 7.31
CA ARG A 604 -7.58 -17.77 6.72
C ARG A 604 -9.08 -17.97 6.52
N ILE A 605 -9.44 -18.44 5.33
CA ILE A 605 -10.80 -18.92 5.04
C ILE A 605 -11.03 -20.22 5.81
N LEU A 606 -12.04 -20.23 6.66
CA LEU A 606 -12.32 -21.31 7.60
C LEU A 606 -13.23 -22.35 6.95
N LYS A 607 -12.65 -23.44 6.45
CA LYS A 607 -13.40 -24.53 5.78
C LYS A 607 -14.58 -25.06 6.62
N TYR A 608 -14.40 -25.19 7.93
CA TYR A 608 -15.47 -25.65 8.82
C TYR A 608 -16.66 -24.66 8.91
N LYS A 609 -16.40 -23.35 8.78
CA LYS A 609 -17.46 -22.32 8.72
C LYS A 609 -18.16 -22.30 7.36
N VAL A 610 -17.41 -22.59 6.29
CA VAL A 610 -17.98 -22.80 4.96
C VAL A 610 -18.89 -24.04 4.96
N ASP A 611 -18.49 -25.12 5.62
CA ASP A 611 -19.32 -26.31 5.79
C ASP A 611 -20.58 -26.01 6.60
N ASP A 612 -20.48 -25.24 7.69
CA ASP A 612 -21.63 -24.77 8.47
C ASP A 612 -22.61 -23.96 7.60
N TYR A 613 -22.08 -23.05 6.75
CA TYR A 613 -22.89 -22.30 5.79
C TYR A 613 -23.57 -23.23 4.78
N PHE A 614 -22.84 -24.19 4.20
CA PHE A 614 -23.39 -25.16 3.25
C PHE A 614 -24.41 -26.12 3.86
N ALA A 615 -24.46 -26.25 5.19
CA ALA A 615 -25.52 -26.98 5.88
C ALA A 615 -26.84 -26.18 6.00
N THR A 616 -26.83 -24.85 5.76
CA THR A 616 -28.04 -24.03 5.72
C THR A 616 -28.83 -24.26 4.42
N SER A 617 -30.12 -23.89 4.38
CA SER A 617 -30.93 -24.05 3.15
C SER A 617 -30.40 -23.24 1.97
N ALA A 618 -29.85 -22.04 2.22
CA ALA A 618 -29.26 -21.21 1.17
C ALA A 618 -27.92 -21.80 0.67
N GLY A 619 -27.05 -22.19 1.60
CA GLY A 619 -25.76 -22.78 1.25
C GLY A 619 -25.86 -24.17 0.62
N ALA A 620 -26.81 -25.00 1.02
CA ALA A 620 -27.04 -26.31 0.43
C ALA A 620 -27.41 -26.21 -1.06
N ARG A 621 -28.19 -25.18 -1.43
CA ARG A 621 -28.49 -24.87 -2.83
C ARG A 621 -27.23 -24.47 -3.58
N ALA A 622 -26.44 -23.52 -3.04
CA ALA A 622 -25.19 -23.08 -3.66
C ALA A 622 -24.24 -24.25 -3.90
N ARG A 623 -24.02 -25.10 -2.89
CA ARG A 623 -23.17 -26.30 -2.99
C ARG A 623 -23.66 -27.28 -4.06
N SER A 624 -24.98 -27.50 -4.16
CA SER A 624 -25.55 -28.36 -5.20
C SER A 624 -25.30 -27.80 -6.60
N GLU A 625 -25.55 -26.51 -6.82
CA GLU A 625 -25.35 -25.88 -8.13
C GLU A 625 -23.87 -25.90 -8.56
N ILE A 626 -22.93 -25.74 -7.62
CA ILE A 626 -21.49 -25.90 -7.90
C ILE A 626 -21.18 -27.36 -8.30
N GLY A 627 -21.75 -28.33 -7.59
CA GLY A 627 -21.55 -29.76 -7.90
C GLY A 627 -22.09 -30.13 -9.27
N ASP A 628 -23.32 -29.70 -9.58
CA ASP A 628 -23.96 -29.91 -10.87
C ASP A 628 -23.14 -29.28 -12.01
N TYR A 629 -22.55 -28.10 -11.76
CA TYR A 629 -21.64 -27.47 -12.71
C TYR A 629 -20.39 -28.32 -12.97
N TYR A 630 -19.66 -28.72 -11.93
CA TYR A 630 -18.45 -29.52 -12.12
C TYR A 630 -18.76 -30.87 -12.79
N ASP A 631 -19.83 -31.54 -12.36
CA ASP A 631 -20.25 -32.81 -12.94
C ASP A 631 -20.62 -32.68 -14.43
N SER A 632 -21.25 -31.56 -14.82
CA SER A 632 -21.68 -31.32 -16.21
C SER A 632 -20.53 -30.96 -17.15
N TYR A 633 -19.53 -30.20 -16.68
CA TYR A 633 -18.47 -29.65 -17.53
C TYR A 633 -17.15 -30.43 -17.45
N TYR A 634 -16.85 -31.07 -16.32
CA TYR A 634 -15.58 -31.76 -16.07
C TYR A 634 -15.77 -33.25 -15.74
N GLY A 635 -17.02 -33.71 -15.60
CA GLY A 635 -17.37 -35.08 -15.25
C GLY A 635 -17.54 -35.30 -13.75
N PRO A 636 -18.09 -36.46 -13.33
CA PRO A 636 -18.55 -36.69 -11.96
C PRO A 636 -17.42 -36.53 -10.93
N THR A 637 -17.65 -35.67 -9.94
CA THR A 637 -16.69 -35.24 -8.89
C THR A 637 -16.34 -36.29 -7.82
N LEU A 638 -16.64 -37.57 -8.04
CA LEU A 638 -16.32 -38.65 -7.10
C LEU A 638 -15.90 -39.93 -7.86
N ASN A 639 -14.62 -40.31 -7.68
CA ASN A 639 -14.03 -41.60 -8.10
C ASN A 639 -13.69 -41.80 -9.60
N GLY A 640 -13.05 -40.83 -10.24
CA GLY A 640 -12.37 -41.04 -11.53
C GLY A 640 -11.01 -40.36 -11.54
N SER A 641 -10.02 -40.97 -12.20
CA SER A 641 -8.68 -40.39 -12.43
C SER A 641 -8.69 -39.22 -13.44
N SER A 642 -9.83 -38.53 -13.60
CA SER A 642 -10.10 -37.56 -14.67
C SER A 642 -11.08 -36.43 -14.30
N GLY A 643 -11.50 -36.28 -13.04
CA GLY A 643 -12.45 -35.25 -12.59
C GLY A 643 -11.90 -34.38 -11.46
N TYR A 644 -12.53 -33.23 -11.20
CA TYR A 644 -12.11 -32.27 -10.17
C TYR A 644 -12.41 -32.81 -8.77
N SER A 645 -11.54 -32.48 -7.80
CA SER A 645 -11.71 -32.89 -6.42
C SER A 645 -12.81 -32.10 -5.71
N THR A 646 -13.33 -32.66 -4.62
CA THR A 646 -14.31 -31.98 -3.76
C THR A 646 -13.73 -30.76 -3.05
N GLU A 647 -12.42 -30.53 -3.10
CA GLU A 647 -11.82 -29.33 -2.53
C GLU A 647 -12.15 -28.07 -3.35
N CYS A 648 -12.61 -28.22 -4.60
CA CYS A 648 -13.05 -27.11 -5.47
C CYS A 648 -14.36 -26.43 -5.03
N TYR A 649 -15.01 -26.93 -3.97
CA TYR A 649 -16.18 -26.30 -3.35
C TYR A 649 -15.81 -25.21 -2.34
N TYR A 650 -14.56 -25.18 -1.90
CA TYR A 650 -14.12 -24.20 -0.91
C TYR A 650 -13.68 -22.92 -1.61
N PRO A 651 -14.19 -21.75 -1.18
CA PRO A 651 -13.78 -20.50 -1.76
C PRO A 651 -12.29 -20.24 -1.53
N THR A 652 -11.63 -19.65 -2.52
CA THR A 652 -10.24 -19.21 -2.44
C THR A 652 -10.09 -17.75 -2.88
N VAL A 653 -8.91 -17.19 -2.63
CA VAL A 653 -8.49 -15.88 -3.17
C VAL A 653 -7.17 -16.03 -3.94
N ASN A 654 -6.95 -17.20 -4.54
CA ASN A 654 -5.73 -17.58 -5.28
C ASN A 654 -5.69 -16.92 -6.68
N ILE A 655 -5.99 -15.63 -6.74
CA ILE A 655 -5.96 -14.81 -7.96
C ILE A 655 -4.99 -13.67 -7.67
N PHE A 656 -3.93 -13.54 -8.47
CA PHE A 656 -2.92 -12.50 -8.31
C PHE A 656 -2.88 -11.63 -9.57
N VAL A 657 -3.17 -10.35 -9.42
CA VAL A 657 -2.87 -9.32 -10.42
C VAL A 657 -1.51 -8.74 -10.08
N ILE A 658 -0.52 -8.98 -10.94
CA ILE A 658 0.87 -8.62 -10.69
C ILE A 658 1.35 -7.54 -11.65
N SER A 659 2.15 -6.61 -11.12
CA SER A 659 2.98 -5.74 -11.94
C SER A 659 4.11 -5.13 -11.13
N VAL A 660 5.34 -5.30 -11.60
CA VAL A 660 6.53 -4.72 -10.98
C VAL A 660 7.20 -3.69 -11.91
N LEU A 661 6.40 -3.04 -12.75
CA LEU A 661 6.85 -2.08 -13.75
C LEU A 661 6.27 -0.69 -13.46
N GLU A 662 7.10 0.34 -13.55
CA GLU A 662 6.78 1.70 -13.09
C GLU A 662 5.70 2.41 -13.93
N ASN A 663 5.43 1.99 -15.18
CA ASN A 663 4.48 2.68 -16.05
C ASN A 663 3.11 1.99 -16.18
N ALA A 664 2.87 0.90 -15.45
CA ALA A 664 1.55 0.28 -15.40
C ALA A 664 0.67 0.97 -14.34
N ASP A 665 -0.65 0.82 -14.43
CA ASP A 665 -1.61 1.38 -13.46
C ASP A 665 -2.74 0.37 -13.12
N ILE A 666 -3.23 0.35 -11.86
CA ILE A 666 -4.36 -0.50 -11.42
C ILE A 666 -5.45 0.38 -10.80
N GLN A 667 -6.60 0.44 -11.49
CA GLN A 667 -7.70 1.34 -11.16
C GLN A 667 -9.01 0.58 -10.95
N PHE A 668 -9.43 0.42 -9.69
CA PHE A 668 -10.66 -0.30 -9.35
C PHE A 668 -11.80 0.61 -8.91
N GLY A 669 -11.56 1.91 -8.68
CA GLY A 669 -12.61 2.83 -8.23
C GLY A 669 -12.95 3.98 -9.17
N CYS A 670 -12.09 4.35 -10.12
CA CYS A 670 -12.40 5.43 -11.06
C CYS A 670 -12.02 5.08 -12.50
N LYS A 671 -12.73 5.69 -13.44
CA LYS A 671 -12.44 5.55 -14.87
C LYS A 671 -11.32 6.50 -15.28
N LYS A 672 -10.31 6.00 -15.96
CA LYS A 672 -9.18 6.77 -16.51
C LYS A 672 -9.62 7.91 -17.44
N VAL A 673 -10.74 7.75 -18.13
CA VAL A 673 -11.20 8.70 -19.16
C VAL A 673 -11.70 10.02 -18.59
N ASP A 674 -12.39 9.99 -17.43
CA ASP A 674 -13.13 11.13 -16.90
C ASP A 674 -13.14 11.21 -15.36
N ASN A 675 -12.40 10.33 -14.68
CA ASN A 675 -12.35 10.19 -13.22
C ASN A 675 -13.71 9.92 -12.56
N THR A 676 -14.72 9.48 -13.32
CA THR A 676 -16.01 9.08 -12.73
C THR A 676 -15.87 7.77 -11.96
N SER A 677 -16.75 7.56 -10.97
CA SER A 677 -16.72 6.37 -10.11
C SER A 677 -17.04 5.09 -10.89
N ILE A 678 -16.27 4.04 -10.63
CA ILE A 678 -16.60 2.65 -10.95
C ILE A 678 -17.45 2.11 -9.80
N MET A 679 -18.67 1.70 -10.10
CA MET A 679 -19.67 1.36 -9.09
C MET A 679 -19.88 -0.15 -8.95
N GLU A 680 -20.09 -0.61 -7.71
CA GLU A 680 -20.48 -1.98 -7.34
C GLU A 680 -19.60 -3.12 -7.88
N ASN A 681 -18.35 -2.84 -8.24
CA ASN A 681 -17.38 -3.88 -8.56
C ASN A 681 -16.77 -4.50 -7.29
N VAL A 682 -16.52 -5.80 -7.34
CA VAL A 682 -15.87 -6.56 -6.26
C VAL A 682 -14.80 -7.50 -6.83
N TYR A 683 -13.65 -7.52 -6.16
CA TYR A 683 -12.51 -8.36 -6.51
C TYR A 683 -12.13 -9.29 -5.36
N PHE A 684 -12.00 -10.58 -5.62
CA PHE A 684 -11.51 -11.60 -4.68
C PHE A 684 -10.13 -12.05 -5.14
N GLY A 685 -9.06 -11.54 -4.51
CA GLY A 685 -7.69 -11.84 -4.89
C GLY A 685 -6.68 -10.81 -4.39
N TYR A 686 -5.47 -10.92 -4.90
CA TYR A 686 -4.31 -10.13 -4.54
C TYR A 686 -3.91 -9.18 -5.66
N VAL A 687 -3.80 -7.90 -5.34
CA VAL A 687 -3.08 -6.93 -6.17
C VAL A 687 -1.65 -6.84 -5.65
N TYR A 688 -0.70 -7.34 -6.42
CA TYR A 688 0.73 -7.26 -6.14
C TYR A 688 1.39 -6.33 -7.15
N ALA A 689 1.33 -5.03 -6.89
CA ALA A 689 1.85 -4.00 -7.77
C ALA A 689 2.77 -2.99 -7.06
N PRO A 690 3.92 -3.42 -6.52
CA PRO A 690 4.73 -2.65 -5.56
C PRO A 690 5.38 -1.37 -6.09
N TYR A 691 5.31 -1.05 -7.38
CA TYR A 691 5.70 0.25 -7.96
C TYR A 691 4.52 1.10 -8.41
N MET A 692 3.29 0.69 -8.16
CA MET A 692 2.13 1.31 -8.78
C MET A 692 1.20 1.93 -7.75
N THR A 693 0.48 2.97 -8.18
CA THR A 693 -0.60 3.54 -7.39
C THR A 693 -1.86 2.70 -7.56
N TYR A 694 -2.47 2.29 -6.46
CA TYR A 694 -3.81 1.73 -6.46
C TYR A 694 -4.85 2.83 -6.27
N ILE A 695 -5.77 2.95 -7.22
CA ILE A 695 -6.80 3.99 -7.18
C ILE A 695 -8.18 3.34 -6.99
N SER A 696 -8.81 3.62 -5.85
CA SER A 696 -10.18 3.25 -5.55
C SER A 696 -10.95 4.47 -5.02
N ILE A 697 -11.26 5.40 -5.93
CA ILE A 697 -11.93 6.66 -5.63
C ILE A 697 -13.37 6.64 -6.18
N GLY A 698 -14.38 6.70 -5.31
CA GLY A 698 -15.75 6.88 -5.79
C GLY A 698 -16.79 7.16 -4.71
N SER A 699 -18.01 7.46 -5.14
CA SER A 699 -19.17 7.59 -4.27
C SER A 699 -19.97 6.29 -4.24
N GLY A 700 -19.98 5.59 -3.10
CA GLY A 700 -20.70 4.34 -2.91
C GLY A 700 -20.39 3.68 -1.57
N GLY A 701 -20.86 2.45 -1.40
CA GLY A 701 -20.52 1.59 -0.27
C GLY A 701 -20.68 0.11 -0.62
N GLY A 702 -20.25 -0.77 0.27
CA GLY A 702 -20.21 -2.22 0.06
C GLY A 702 -18.78 -2.76 -0.05
N LEU A 703 -18.66 -4.04 -0.35
CA LEU A 703 -17.38 -4.75 -0.47
C LEU A 703 -16.66 -4.41 -1.78
N LYS A 704 -15.38 -4.03 -1.69
CA LYS A 704 -14.54 -3.73 -2.85
C LYS A 704 -13.52 -4.82 -3.12
N THR A 705 -12.86 -5.31 -2.08
CA THR A 705 -11.82 -6.33 -2.22
C THR A 705 -11.82 -7.32 -1.06
N VAL A 706 -11.61 -8.60 -1.37
CA VAL A 706 -11.29 -9.66 -0.42
C VAL A 706 -9.99 -10.31 -0.86
N GLY A 707 -8.93 -10.31 -0.07
CA GLY A 707 -7.64 -10.89 -0.49
C GLY A 707 -6.44 -10.11 0.00
N GLY A 708 -5.71 -9.39 -0.86
CA GLY A 708 -4.61 -8.48 -0.46
C GLY A 708 -4.20 -7.41 -1.46
N ILE A 709 -3.62 -6.31 -0.97
CA ILE A 709 -3.17 -5.17 -1.78
C ILE A 709 -1.78 -4.74 -1.31
N ILE A 710 -0.76 -5.05 -2.13
CA ILE A 710 0.62 -4.57 -1.97
C ILE A 710 0.95 -3.68 -3.15
N VAL A 711 1.07 -2.39 -2.92
CA VAL A 711 1.23 -1.39 -3.97
C VAL A 711 2.18 -0.28 -3.56
N SER A 712 2.67 0.54 -4.48
CA SER A 712 3.56 1.66 -4.13
C SER A 712 2.85 2.84 -3.53
N ASP A 713 1.60 3.08 -3.92
CA ASP A 713 0.81 4.21 -3.46
C ASP A 713 -0.66 3.83 -3.40
N MET A 714 -1.43 4.50 -2.56
CA MET A 714 -2.87 4.27 -2.47
C MET A 714 -3.63 5.59 -2.45
N ALA A 715 -4.69 5.63 -3.26
CA ALA A 715 -5.70 6.67 -3.24
C ALA A 715 -7.06 6.02 -3.05
N LEU A 716 -7.57 6.08 -1.82
CA LEU A 716 -8.81 5.41 -1.42
C LEU A 716 -9.85 6.43 -0.99
N SER A 717 -11.04 6.41 -1.60
CA SER A 717 -12.18 7.27 -1.27
C SER A 717 -13.52 6.55 -1.48
N GLY A 718 -14.47 6.79 -0.58
CA GLY A 718 -15.79 6.14 -0.54
C GLY A 718 -15.94 5.16 0.62
N ALA A 719 -17.16 4.92 1.09
CA ALA A 719 -17.45 4.06 2.25
C ALA A 719 -17.39 2.56 1.89
N TYR A 720 -16.28 2.14 1.27
CA TYR A 720 -16.04 0.77 0.84
C TYR A 720 -15.35 -0.06 1.93
N GLU A 721 -15.68 -1.34 1.93
CA GLU A 721 -15.09 -2.34 2.79
C GLU A 721 -14.05 -3.17 2.04
N TYR A 722 -12.96 -3.51 2.74
CA TYR A 722 -11.86 -4.31 2.24
C TYR A 722 -11.51 -5.35 3.31
N ILE A 723 -11.62 -6.63 2.96
CA ILE A 723 -11.49 -7.74 3.90
C ILE A 723 -10.21 -8.52 3.59
N PHE A 724 -9.37 -8.74 4.59
CA PHE A 724 -8.18 -9.56 4.43
C PHE A 724 -8.53 -11.03 4.30
N ALA A 725 -8.05 -11.67 3.25
CA ALA A 725 -8.10 -13.12 3.13
C ALA A 725 -6.75 -13.64 2.64
N GLN A 726 -6.17 -14.59 3.35
CA GLN A 726 -4.91 -15.21 2.93
C GLN A 726 -5.13 -16.11 1.72
N PRO A 727 -4.18 -16.13 0.76
CA PRO A 727 -4.19 -17.14 -0.28
C PRO A 727 -3.83 -18.50 0.34
N GLU A 728 -4.06 -19.58 -0.39
CA GLU A 728 -3.60 -20.91 0.04
C GLU A 728 -2.09 -21.07 -0.12
N HIS A 729 -1.49 -20.32 -1.04
CA HIS A 729 -0.06 -20.33 -1.33
C HIS A 729 0.53 -18.92 -1.31
N THR A 730 1.73 -18.78 -0.71
CA THR A 730 2.50 -17.53 -0.71
C THR A 730 3.11 -17.25 -2.07
N ILE A 731 3.53 -16.00 -2.32
CA ILE A 731 4.24 -15.63 -3.55
C ILE A 731 5.50 -16.50 -3.74
N SER A 732 6.26 -16.74 -2.67
CA SER A 732 7.44 -17.63 -2.68
C SER A 732 7.09 -19.08 -3.06
N GLN A 733 5.93 -19.59 -2.66
CA GLN A 733 5.46 -20.91 -3.05
C GLN A 733 5.04 -20.97 -4.51
N ILE A 734 4.51 -19.88 -5.07
CA ILE A 734 4.05 -19.79 -6.46
C ILE A 734 5.23 -19.59 -7.43
N SER A 735 6.18 -18.72 -7.08
CA SER A 735 7.24 -18.26 -7.99
C SER A 735 8.64 -18.77 -7.62
N GLY A 736 8.78 -19.47 -6.50
CA GLY A 736 10.03 -20.04 -6.00
C GLY A 736 10.84 -19.10 -5.10
N GLU A 737 11.84 -19.66 -4.40
CA GLU A 737 12.61 -18.93 -3.37
C GLU A 737 13.69 -17.99 -3.92
N ASN A 738 14.00 -18.04 -5.23
CA ASN A 738 15.12 -17.29 -5.85
C ASN A 738 14.68 -15.96 -6.47
N MET A 739 13.83 -15.19 -5.81
CA MET A 739 13.43 -13.88 -6.31
C MET A 739 14.41 -12.78 -5.90
N GLU A 740 14.76 -11.94 -6.87
CA GLU A 740 15.51 -10.71 -6.58
C GLU A 740 14.65 -9.78 -5.72
N PRO A 741 15.21 -9.11 -4.70
CA PRO A 741 14.48 -8.06 -3.99
C PRO A 741 14.20 -6.90 -4.95
N LEU A 742 13.00 -6.32 -4.84
CA LEU A 742 12.67 -5.04 -5.46
C LEU A 742 13.42 -3.91 -4.75
N HIS A 743 13.68 -2.83 -5.49
CA HIS A 743 14.44 -1.69 -5.00
C HIS A 743 13.58 -0.44 -5.04
N PRO A 744 13.51 0.36 -3.97
CA PRO A 744 12.84 1.65 -4.05
C PRO A 744 13.51 2.52 -5.14
N SER A 745 12.71 3.32 -5.84
CA SER A 745 13.22 4.28 -6.84
C SER A 745 13.83 5.53 -6.19
N GLY A 746 13.50 5.80 -4.91
CA GLY A 746 13.91 6.96 -4.15
C GLY A 746 14.35 6.66 -2.71
N SER A 747 14.84 7.71 -2.03
CA SER A 747 15.58 7.61 -0.77
C SER A 747 14.69 7.13 0.34
N ARG A 748 15.26 6.31 1.23
CA ARG A 748 14.61 5.85 2.45
C ARG A 748 15.30 6.36 3.72
N THR A 749 16.08 7.43 3.62
CA THR A 749 16.76 8.08 4.77
C THR A 749 15.79 8.63 5.82
N TRP A 750 14.52 8.83 5.46
CA TRP A 750 13.44 9.22 6.36
C TRP A 750 12.95 8.08 7.26
N ARG A 751 13.22 6.81 6.89
CA ARG A 751 12.90 5.63 7.69
C ARG A 751 13.90 5.61 8.84
N VAL A 752 13.44 5.60 10.09
CA VAL A 752 14.34 5.59 11.27
C VAL A 752 14.25 4.25 12.00
N HIS A 753 13.14 3.53 11.85
CA HIS A 753 12.85 2.26 12.51
C HIS A 753 12.47 1.18 11.49
N GLY A 754 12.56 -0.09 11.90
CA GLY A 754 12.13 -1.25 11.10
C GLY A 754 13.12 -1.61 9.99
N TYR A 755 14.33 -2.03 10.37
CA TYR A 755 15.39 -2.45 9.44
C TYR A 755 15.72 -3.92 9.58
#